data_AF-A0A9D5BZ95-F1
#
_entry.id   AF-A0A9D5BZ95-F1
#
_cell.length_a   1.000
_cell.length_b   1.000
_cell.length_c   1.000
_cell.angle_alpha   90.00
_cell.angle_beta   90.00
_cell.angle_gamma   90.00
#
_symmetry.space_group_name_H-M   'P 1'
#
loop_
_entity.id
_entity.type
_entity.pdbx_description
1 polymer ?
#
loop_
_entity_poly.entity_id
_entity_poly.type
_entity_poly.pdbx_seq_one_letter_code
_entity_poly.pdbx_strand_id
1 'polypeptide(L)'
;MNSTTPPILNPTTTSTTFFPPPKPPFSSLRCTTTTTTPTTLTTTKHHPPRFLKLLKRSYKAGKFTESLYFLSYLVSKGHHPDLILSTKLINSFLNTGHIDKAFKVMDLLEAHGHPDAFSYNAPHLRPLQSQPPSTPPSKSSPACAAAAAPDTITYNILLAYLCSQKKLDLAMEVLDTMLEDGCQPTVVTYTILIEKTMLQGGIGEAMRILGEMASKGVQPDNYTYNAILRGLCKQGLVDAAYELVTKVQLSNNGCQPDVISYNVLLRAFLSERRWKDAERLMNEMMSSGREPNTVTYSVLINALCQEGLVERAREVLFDMISRGLKPNTYSYDPLVSAYCKQGRLDLAIEFMDHMVSNGCLPDIVNFNTILAALCKSGNTDQALLVLGKLRDSGCKPSSSTYNAVIGGLWNNGNKPKALEMVSEMLENGIDPDEVTYNVLISCLCRDGMVNEAVEMMKDMERSGLNPSVITYNTVILGFSKAHRMDMAINVFAEMVEKGCRPNENSYVILVEGIGCAGHRAEAMQLAGELVARDVLSDDSVQRLNRTFPMLRQPTNTALEHGSKFSKSSSWSIDDSGEDGKSDESIFGQEHGNDNVIPKSYPEPYIPNQIEVGPIFDGTLTRDIVPTLTDAYNCLIPPPPGYKVPIKWPKSRDEVWQRHLLPSLCIGALFLVFVFMYYGSFFDSQGQPTNTALEHGSKFSKSSSWSIDDSGEDGKSDESIFGQEHGNDNVIPKSYPVCDDRHSELIPCLDRNLIYQTRLKLDLSLMEHYERHCPHPDRRYNCLIPPPPGYKVPIKWPKSRDEVWQANIPHTHLAHEKSDQNWMVVKGDKIVFPGGGTHFHYGADKYIRSLANMLNFNNNNLNNEGRLRTVLDVGCGVASFGGYLLSSDIIAMSLAPNDVHQNQIQFALERGIPAYLGVLGTKRLPYPSRSFELAHCSRCRIDWLQRDGILLLELDRLLRPGGYFAYSSPEAYAQDEEDRRIWKEMSALVERMCWKIAAKRNQTVIWVKPLTNDCYLNRVQGTRPPLCKTDNDPDAVWGVPMEACITPYSDQNHRAKGSGLAPWPARLTTAPPRLADFDISPETFTKDMELWQQRVESYWKLLSPKIRPNTIRNVMDMNANMGSFRSCARDKPVWVMNVVPADGPNTLKLIYDRGLIGSVHDWCEAFSTYPRTYDLIHAWTVFSVIEKKGCSAEDLLLEMDRILRPTGFIIVKGQEGGHRLHQEVSDSIALGICRRGRCRTRLQLRK
;
A
#
# COMPACT_ATOMS: atom_id res chain seq x y z
N MET A 1 -79.22 -15.89 -41.20
CA MET A 1 -79.00 -17.24 -40.64
C MET A 1 -78.14 -17.00 -39.40
N ASN A 2 -78.68 -16.90 -38.18
CA ASN A 2 -79.69 -17.74 -37.49
C ASN A 2 -79.16 -19.17 -37.37
N SER A 3 -78.96 -19.78 -36.19
CA SER A 3 -79.09 -19.31 -34.78
C SER A 3 -78.14 -20.18 -33.88
N THR A 4 -78.06 -20.13 -32.54
CA THR A 4 -78.94 -19.62 -31.47
C THR A 4 -78.12 -19.10 -30.25
N THR A 5 -78.55 -19.35 -29.01
CA THR A 5 -78.18 -18.73 -27.71
C THR A 5 -78.58 -19.70 -26.56
N PRO A 6 -78.46 -19.38 -25.24
CA PRO A 6 -77.39 -18.80 -24.38
C PRO A 6 -77.08 -19.79 -23.18
N PRO A 7 -76.69 -19.44 -21.91
CA PRO A 7 -76.23 -18.18 -21.30
C PRO A 7 -75.00 -18.21 -20.32
N ILE A 8 -74.27 -17.08 -20.29
CA ILE A 8 -73.76 -16.34 -19.10
C ILE A 8 -72.88 -17.06 -18.04
N LEU A 9 -71.56 -16.75 -18.00
CA LEU A 9 -70.94 -15.81 -17.02
C LEU A 9 -69.46 -15.48 -17.38
N ASN A 10 -68.96 -14.34 -16.88
CA ASN A 10 -67.62 -13.75 -17.06
C ASN A 10 -66.60 -14.26 -15.99
N PRO A 11 -65.27 -13.99 -16.04
CA PRO A 11 -64.59 -12.91 -16.79
C PRO A 11 -63.21 -13.18 -17.46
N THR A 12 -62.78 -12.16 -18.22
CA THR A 12 -61.38 -11.75 -18.55
C THR A 12 -60.51 -12.59 -19.49
N THR A 13 -59.92 -11.86 -20.45
CA THR A 13 -59.08 -12.31 -21.57
C THR A 13 -57.59 -12.47 -21.23
N THR A 14 -56.92 -13.38 -21.91
CA THR A 14 -55.45 -13.47 -21.98
C THR A 14 -54.84 -12.42 -22.92
N SER A 15 -53.66 -11.90 -22.57
CA SER A 15 -52.73 -11.29 -23.53
C SER A 15 -51.28 -11.50 -23.06
N THR A 16 -50.34 -11.53 -24.00
CA THR A 16 -48.96 -11.96 -23.77
C THR A 16 -48.01 -10.80 -23.48
N THR A 17 -47.26 -10.88 -22.36
CA THR A 17 -46.01 -10.12 -22.16
C THR A 17 -45.05 -10.88 -21.24
N PHE A 18 -43.75 -10.85 -21.55
CA PHE A 18 -42.67 -11.33 -20.69
C PHE A 18 -42.35 -10.31 -19.58
N PHE A 19 -42.25 -10.75 -18.32
CA PHE A 19 -41.30 -10.28 -17.27
C PHE A 19 -41.58 -11.06 -15.93
N PRO A 20 -40.72 -10.99 -14.88
CA PRO A 20 -40.62 -12.08 -13.88
C PRO A 20 -41.33 -11.81 -12.53
N PRO A 21 -41.69 -12.86 -11.77
CA PRO A 21 -42.26 -12.75 -10.43
C PRO A 21 -41.22 -12.66 -9.30
N PRO A 22 -41.51 -11.97 -8.19
CA PRO A 22 -40.67 -11.93 -6.97
C PRO A 22 -41.01 -13.01 -5.93
N LYS A 23 -40.20 -13.07 -4.86
CA LYS A 23 -40.43 -13.76 -3.56
C LYS A 23 -41.70 -13.20 -2.87
N PRO A 24 -42.37 -13.85 -1.88
CA PRO A 24 -41.87 -14.76 -0.81
C PRO A 24 -42.80 -16.03 -0.65
N PRO A 25 -42.98 -16.74 0.49
CA PRO A 25 -42.38 -16.67 1.85
C PRO A 25 -41.85 -18.02 2.43
N PHE A 26 -41.63 -18.05 3.75
CA PHE A 26 -41.10 -19.19 4.53
C PHE A 26 -42.16 -19.81 5.46
N SER A 27 -41.89 -21.03 5.96
CA SER A 27 -42.72 -21.84 6.87
C SER A 27 -43.95 -22.52 6.19
N SER A 28 -44.49 -23.65 6.67
CA SER A 28 -44.22 -24.39 7.91
C SER A 28 -44.57 -25.89 7.82
N LEU A 29 -43.82 -26.77 8.53
CA LEU A 29 -44.18 -28.15 8.94
C LEU A 29 -44.49 -29.17 7.79
N ARG A 30 -44.44 -30.49 7.96
CA ARG A 30 -44.08 -31.40 9.08
C ARG A 30 -43.56 -32.72 8.47
N CYS A 31 -42.51 -33.33 9.03
CA CYS A 31 -42.24 -34.77 8.83
C CYS A 31 -42.81 -35.54 10.02
N THR A 32 -43.54 -36.63 9.77
CA THR A 32 -44.08 -37.53 10.80
C THR A 32 -43.32 -38.86 10.79
N THR A 33 -42.45 -39.05 11.79
CA THR A 33 -41.86 -40.34 12.12
C THR A 33 -42.59 -40.95 13.32
N THR A 34 -43.27 -42.08 13.12
CA THR A 34 -43.85 -42.87 14.22
C THR A 34 -42.81 -43.79 14.84
N THR A 35 -42.55 -43.58 16.14
CA THR A 35 -42.26 -44.60 17.18
C THR A 35 -41.20 -45.70 16.88
N THR A 36 -40.14 -45.90 17.68
CA THR A 36 -40.05 -45.80 19.14
C THR A 36 -38.68 -45.32 19.68
N THR A 37 -38.68 -44.98 20.97
CA THR A 37 -37.52 -44.69 21.84
C THR A 37 -37.74 -45.43 23.18
N PRO A 38 -36.87 -45.39 24.23
CA PRO A 38 -35.53 -44.80 24.33
C PRO A 38 -34.45 -45.73 24.96
N THR A 39 -33.20 -45.28 25.04
CA THR A 39 -32.45 -45.29 26.32
C THR A 39 -31.33 -44.24 26.31
N THR A 40 -30.87 -43.83 27.49
CA THR A 40 -30.07 -42.63 27.74
C THR A 40 -28.59 -42.90 27.97
N LEU A 41 -27.73 -41.96 27.54
CA LEU A 41 -26.51 -41.54 28.24
C LEU A 41 -26.05 -40.16 27.74
N THR A 42 -25.14 -39.47 28.46
CA THR A 42 -25.13 -38.00 28.54
C THR A 42 -23.74 -37.34 28.37
N THR A 43 -23.77 -36.03 28.05
CA THR A 43 -22.63 -35.05 28.07
C THR A 43 -21.59 -35.22 26.94
N THR A 44 -20.92 -34.19 26.37
CA THR A 44 -20.62 -32.78 26.78
C THR A 44 -20.66 -31.80 25.57
N LYS A 45 -20.38 -30.49 25.79
CA LYS A 45 -20.28 -29.45 24.74
C LYS A 45 -18.87 -29.31 24.16
N HIS A 46 -18.72 -29.32 22.82
CA HIS A 46 -17.50 -28.90 22.11
C HIS A 46 -17.82 -27.97 20.92
N HIS A 47 -16.81 -27.28 20.35
CA HIS A 47 -16.96 -26.19 19.38
C HIS A 47 -16.42 -26.49 17.95
N PRO A 48 -17.11 -27.32 17.13
CA PRO A 48 -16.69 -27.57 15.73
C PRO A 48 -16.48 -26.34 14.83
N PRO A 49 -17.30 -25.25 14.86
CA PRO A 49 -17.25 -24.22 13.82
C PRO A 49 -15.93 -23.45 13.74
N ARG A 50 -15.23 -23.27 14.88
CA ARG A 50 -13.98 -22.49 14.92
C ARG A 50 -12.83 -23.25 14.25
N PHE A 51 -12.66 -24.54 14.55
CA PHE A 51 -11.59 -25.36 13.99
C PHE A 51 -11.82 -25.71 12.52
N LEU A 52 -13.07 -25.97 12.10
CA LEU A 52 -13.38 -26.16 10.68
C LEU A 52 -13.10 -24.89 9.85
N LYS A 53 -13.34 -23.70 10.42
CA LYS A 53 -13.01 -22.41 9.80
C LYS A 53 -11.51 -22.12 9.77
N LEU A 54 -10.75 -22.56 10.78
CA LEU A 54 -9.28 -22.51 10.77
C LEU A 54 -8.71 -23.45 9.69
N LEU A 55 -9.11 -24.72 9.66
CA LEU A 55 -8.69 -25.70 8.65
C LEU A 55 -8.93 -25.19 7.22
N LYS A 56 -10.14 -24.67 6.94
CA LYS A 56 -10.52 -24.05 5.65
C LYS A 56 -9.76 -22.75 5.34
N ARG A 57 -9.22 -22.05 6.35
CA ARG A 57 -8.35 -20.87 6.18
C ARG A 57 -6.90 -21.27 5.90
N SER A 58 -6.32 -22.18 6.69
CA SER A 58 -4.93 -22.65 6.54
C SER A 58 -4.73 -23.35 5.19
N TYR A 59 -5.74 -24.08 4.70
CA TYR A 59 -5.73 -24.67 3.36
C TYR A 59 -5.66 -23.59 2.26
N LYS A 60 -6.51 -22.55 2.36
CA LYS A 60 -6.46 -21.40 1.43
C LYS A 60 -5.17 -20.57 1.53
N ALA A 61 -4.40 -20.72 2.61
CA ALA A 61 -3.10 -20.09 2.80
C ALA A 61 -1.92 -21.01 2.43
N GLY A 62 -2.16 -22.15 1.76
CA GLY A 62 -1.12 -23.10 1.35
C GLY A 62 -0.47 -23.91 2.48
N LYS A 63 -0.95 -23.75 3.73
CA LYS A 63 -0.34 -24.37 4.91
C LYS A 63 -0.83 -25.81 5.14
N PHE A 64 -0.55 -26.70 4.20
CA PHE A 64 -1.13 -28.04 4.16
C PHE A 64 -0.85 -28.87 5.43
N THR A 65 0.37 -28.82 5.99
CA THR A 65 0.70 -29.50 7.26
C THR A 65 -0.13 -28.98 8.44
N GLU A 66 -0.43 -27.67 8.49
CA GLU A 66 -1.30 -27.05 9.51
C GLU A 66 -2.76 -27.50 9.35
N SER A 67 -3.23 -27.61 8.10
CA SER A 67 -4.56 -28.18 7.79
C SER A 67 -4.68 -29.66 8.16
N LEU A 68 -3.64 -30.48 7.97
CA LEU A 68 -3.61 -31.89 8.42
C LEU A 68 -3.66 -31.99 9.94
N TYR A 69 -2.95 -31.12 10.67
CA TYR A 69 -3.06 -31.05 12.13
C TYR A 69 -4.50 -30.75 12.57
N PHE A 70 -5.15 -29.73 11.99
CA PHE A 70 -6.54 -29.43 12.32
C PHE A 70 -7.53 -30.53 11.88
N LEU A 71 -7.25 -31.26 10.79
CA LEU A 71 -8.07 -32.40 10.36
C LEU A 71 -7.98 -33.54 11.38
N SER A 72 -6.76 -33.94 11.74
CA SER A 72 -6.46 -34.93 12.78
C SER A 72 -7.12 -34.56 14.11
N TYR A 73 -7.06 -33.28 14.50
CA TYR A 73 -7.68 -32.78 15.72
C TYR A 73 -9.21 -32.86 15.68
N LEU A 74 -9.86 -32.45 14.59
CA LEU A 74 -11.32 -32.56 14.42
C LEU A 74 -11.78 -34.02 14.49
N VAL A 75 -11.07 -34.92 13.82
CA VAL A 75 -11.32 -36.36 13.87
C VAL A 75 -11.17 -36.91 15.30
N SER A 76 -10.12 -36.51 16.03
CA SER A 76 -9.92 -36.88 17.45
C SER A 76 -10.99 -36.34 18.42
N LYS A 77 -11.91 -35.48 17.94
CA LYS A 77 -13.07 -34.97 18.68
C LYS A 77 -14.41 -35.49 18.14
N GLY A 78 -14.38 -36.57 17.34
CA GLY A 78 -15.58 -37.23 16.84
C GLY A 78 -16.28 -36.48 15.69
N HIS A 79 -15.56 -35.66 14.93
CA HIS A 79 -16.09 -35.01 13.74
C HIS A 79 -15.59 -35.71 12.46
N HIS A 80 -16.53 -36.18 11.64
CA HIS A 80 -16.22 -36.80 10.35
C HIS A 80 -15.44 -35.83 9.43
N PRO A 81 -14.39 -36.30 8.74
CA PRO A 81 -13.61 -35.48 7.82
C PRO A 81 -14.42 -35.08 6.57
N ASP A 82 -14.25 -33.83 6.14
CA ASP A 82 -14.86 -33.27 4.93
C ASP A 82 -14.18 -33.88 3.70
N LEU A 83 -14.86 -34.78 2.98
CA LEU A 83 -14.31 -35.55 1.85
C LEU A 83 -13.67 -34.63 0.78
N ILE A 84 -14.43 -33.66 0.28
CA ILE A 84 -13.99 -32.73 -0.79
C ILE A 84 -12.73 -31.98 -0.38
N LEU A 85 -12.64 -31.57 0.89
CA LEU A 85 -11.49 -30.84 1.41
C LEU A 85 -10.30 -31.76 1.71
N SER A 86 -10.55 -33.01 2.08
CA SER A 86 -9.52 -34.01 2.37
C SER A 86 -8.87 -34.52 1.07
N THR A 87 -9.66 -34.79 0.01
CA THR A 87 -9.14 -35.07 -1.34
C THR A 87 -8.28 -33.90 -1.88
N LYS A 88 -8.72 -32.66 -1.64
CA LYS A 88 -7.94 -31.46 -1.97
C LYS A 88 -6.63 -31.34 -1.18
N LEU A 89 -6.61 -31.80 0.07
CA LEU A 89 -5.41 -31.84 0.90
C LEU A 89 -4.45 -32.96 0.45
N ILE A 90 -4.96 -34.14 0.10
CA ILE A 90 -4.19 -35.25 -0.51
C ILE A 90 -3.47 -34.77 -1.77
N ASN A 91 -4.20 -34.20 -2.73
CA ASN A 91 -3.60 -33.72 -3.98
C ASN A 91 -2.56 -32.62 -3.75
N SER A 92 -2.75 -31.79 -2.72
CA SER A 92 -1.78 -30.75 -2.34
C SER A 92 -0.49 -31.34 -1.74
N PHE A 93 -0.59 -32.42 -0.94
CA PHE A 93 0.58 -33.13 -0.42
C PHE A 93 1.32 -33.95 -1.49
N LEU A 94 0.58 -34.63 -2.38
CA LEU A 94 1.18 -35.36 -3.51
C LEU A 94 1.93 -34.42 -4.45
N ASN A 95 1.36 -33.25 -4.78
CA ASN A 95 2.02 -32.22 -5.58
C ASN A 95 3.22 -31.54 -4.88
N THR A 96 3.38 -31.69 -3.56
CA THR A 96 4.52 -31.19 -2.78
C THR A 96 5.47 -32.30 -2.30
N GLY A 97 5.29 -33.54 -2.76
CA GLY A 97 6.17 -34.67 -2.43
C GLY A 97 6.00 -35.25 -1.02
N HIS A 98 5.10 -34.73 -0.19
CA HIS A 98 4.86 -35.19 1.18
C HIS A 98 3.89 -36.38 1.21
N ILE A 99 4.32 -37.49 0.61
CA ILE A 99 3.54 -38.71 0.41
C ILE A 99 3.08 -39.32 1.76
N ASP A 100 3.93 -39.26 2.79
CA ASP A 100 3.63 -39.65 4.17
C ASP A 100 2.39 -38.92 4.73
N LYS A 101 2.29 -37.61 4.47
CA LYS A 101 1.17 -36.78 4.92
C LYS A 101 -0.07 -37.00 4.07
N ALA A 102 0.07 -37.34 2.79
CA ALA A 102 -1.05 -37.73 1.93
C ALA A 102 -1.71 -39.04 2.43
N PHE A 103 -0.92 -40.09 2.70
CA PHE A 103 -1.43 -41.31 3.31
C PHE A 103 -2.07 -41.05 4.67
N LYS A 104 -1.47 -40.19 5.51
CA LYS A 104 -2.06 -39.82 6.81
C LYS A 104 -3.40 -39.07 6.72
N VAL A 105 -3.75 -38.47 5.57
CA VAL A 105 -5.11 -37.96 5.30
C VAL A 105 -6.05 -39.11 4.88
N MET A 106 -5.54 -40.08 4.10
CA MET A 106 -6.30 -41.28 3.71
C MET A 106 -6.66 -42.14 4.94
N ASP A 107 -5.72 -42.42 5.84
CA ASP A 107 -5.96 -43.17 7.08
C ASP A 107 -7.09 -42.54 7.93
N LEU A 108 -7.15 -41.21 7.97
CA LEU A 108 -8.18 -40.46 8.70
C LEU A 108 -9.55 -40.49 8.00
N LEU A 109 -9.58 -40.55 6.66
CA LEU A 109 -10.79 -40.76 5.88
C LEU A 109 -11.31 -42.20 6.02
N GLU A 110 -10.43 -43.20 5.93
CA GLU A 110 -10.78 -44.62 6.03
C GLU A 110 -11.34 -44.96 7.42
N ALA A 111 -10.70 -44.48 8.49
CA ALA A 111 -11.11 -44.81 9.86
C ALA A 111 -12.30 -43.98 10.40
N HIS A 112 -12.65 -42.84 9.79
CA HIS A 112 -13.66 -41.91 10.36
C HIS A 112 -14.58 -41.21 9.34
N GLY A 113 -14.43 -41.44 8.04
CA GLY A 113 -15.28 -40.86 6.98
C GLY A 113 -16.64 -41.56 6.84
N HIS A 114 -17.43 -41.11 5.86
CA HIS A 114 -18.53 -41.92 5.33
C HIS A 114 -17.96 -42.86 4.25
N PRO A 115 -18.30 -44.16 4.25
CA PRO A 115 -17.76 -45.11 3.27
C PRO A 115 -18.47 -44.93 1.92
N ASP A 116 -17.75 -44.36 0.96
CA ASP A 116 -18.00 -44.51 -0.47
C ASP A 116 -16.84 -45.29 -1.12
N ALA A 117 -16.82 -45.40 -2.46
CA ALA A 117 -15.83 -46.22 -3.16
C ALA A 117 -14.37 -45.83 -2.82
N PHE A 118 -14.10 -44.57 -2.46
CA PHE A 118 -12.74 -44.10 -2.20
C PHE A 118 -12.13 -44.71 -0.93
N SER A 119 -12.93 -45.08 0.08
CA SER A 119 -12.41 -45.69 1.31
C SER A 119 -12.00 -47.16 1.15
N TYR A 120 -12.49 -47.85 0.10
CA TYR A 120 -12.10 -49.24 -0.18
C TYR A 120 -10.78 -49.36 -0.96
N ASN A 121 -10.22 -48.26 -1.44
CA ASN A 121 -9.06 -48.27 -2.34
C ASN A 121 -7.70 -48.21 -1.61
N ALA A 122 -7.68 -47.90 -0.31
CA ALA A 122 -6.46 -47.82 0.50
C ALA A 122 -5.65 -49.15 0.60
N PRO A 123 -6.27 -50.35 0.73
CA PRO A 123 -5.54 -51.61 0.81
C PRO A 123 -4.74 -51.96 -0.45
N HIS A 124 -5.24 -51.60 -1.64
CA HIS A 124 -4.59 -51.89 -2.93
C HIS A 124 -3.27 -51.12 -3.13
N LEU A 125 -3.02 -50.06 -2.35
CA LEU A 125 -1.77 -49.28 -2.40
C LEU A 125 -0.60 -49.92 -1.64
N ARG A 126 -0.81 -50.98 -0.84
CA ARG A 126 0.24 -51.61 -0.01
C ARG A 126 1.20 -52.60 -0.69
N PRO A 127 0.83 -53.44 -1.69
CA PRO A 127 1.69 -54.55 -2.12
C PRO A 127 3.01 -54.18 -2.84
N LEU A 128 3.16 -52.96 -3.36
CA LEU A 128 4.26 -52.57 -4.28
C LEU A 128 5.63 -52.32 -3.61
N GLN A 129 5.96 -53.01 -2.52
CA GLN A 129 7.23 -52.87 -1.78
C GLN A 129 8.20 -54.08 -1.88
N SER A 130 7.86 -55.16 -2.61
CA SER A 130 8.73 -56.34 -2.75
C SER A 130 8.85 -56.86 -4.19
N GLN A 131 10.07 -57.19 -4.61
CA GLN A 131 10.44 -57.87 -5.87
C GLN A 131 10.25 -59.40 -5.78
N PRO A 132 10.55 -60.18 -6.85
CA PRO A 132 10.05 -60.13 -8.23
C PRO A 132 9.30 -61.45 -8.59
N PRO A 133 8.61 -61.56 -9.75
CA PRO A 133 7.79 -62.74 -10.04
C PRO A 133 8.58 -63.96 -10.57
N SER A 134 8.23 -65.16 -10.10
CA SER A 134 8.67 -66.43 -10.68
C SER A 134 7.54 -67.48 -10.71
N THR A 135 7.12 -67.87 -11.92
CA THR A 135 6.07 -68.86 -12.27
C THR A 135 4.61 -68.49 -11.95
N PRO A 136 3.65 -68.75 -12.87
CA PRO A 136 2.23 -68.43 -12.68
C PRO A 136 1.38 -69.62 -12.19
N PRO A 137 0.42 -69.43 -11.26
CA PRO A 137 -0.63 -70.39 -10.97
C PRO A 137 -1.95 -70.10 -11.71
N SER A 138 -2.81 -71.13 -11.82
CA SER A 138 -4.01 -71.16 -12.66
C SER A 138 -5.30 -70.64 -12.00
N LYS A 139 -6.33 -70.38 -12.83
CA LYS A 139 -7.70 -70.01 -12.42
C LYS A 139 -8.34 -71.02 -11.44
N SER A 140 -8.74 -70.58 -10.24
CA SER A 140 -9.83 -71.18 -9.47
C SER A 140 -10.38 -70.21 -8.41
N SER A 141 -11.66 -69.87 -8.52
CA SER A 141 -12.48 -69.08 -7.58
C SER A 141 -13.50 -70.01 -6.88
N PRO A 142 -14.52 -69.56 -6.10
CA PRO A 142 -14.79 -68.22 -5.53
C PRO A 142 -15.18 -68.22 -4.03
N ALA A 143 -15.33 -67.03 -3.44
CA ALA A 143 -16.33 -66.75 -2.40
C ALA A 143 -16.66 -65.24 -2.42
N CYS A 144 -17.93 -64.85 -2.56
CA CYS A 144 -18.29 -63.48 -2.95
C CYS A 144 -18.89 -62.64 -1.79
N ALA A 145 -18.41 -61.40 -1.66
CA ALA A 145 -19.11 -60.31 -0.98
C ALA A 145 -18.83 -58.97 -1.70
N ALA A 146 -19.67 -58.65 -2.69
CA ALA A 146 -19.80 -57.36 -3.39
C ALA A 146 -18.56 -56.43 -3.42
N ALA A 147 -17.52 -56.79 -4.18
CA ALA A 147 -16.48 -55.84 -4.57
C ALA A 147 -17.04 -54.83 -5.58
N ALA A 148 -16.84 -53.53 -5.32
CA ALA A 148 -17.00 -52.50 -6.34
C ALA A 148 -15.72 -52.45 -7.19
N ALA A 149 -15.87 -52.37 -8.51
CA ALA A 149 -14.73 -52.24 -9.41
C ALA A 149 -14.01 -50.88 -9.21
N PRO A 150 -12.67 -50.82 -9.37
CA PRO A 150 -11.95 -49.55 -9.38
C PRO A 150 -12.42 -48.65 -10.51
N ASP A 151 -12.40 -47.33 -10.30
CA ASP A 151 -12.88 -46.34 -11.26
C ASP A 151 -11.75 -45.55 -11.94
N THR A 152 -12.08 -44.82 -13.01
CA THR A 152 -11.14 -43.94 -13.74
C THR A 152 -10.42 -42.93 -12.84
N ILE A 153 -11.05 -42.46 -11.75
CA ILE A 153 -10.42 -41.51 -10.82
C ILE A 153 -9.32 -42.22 -10.00
N THR A 154 -9.60 -43.44 -9.54
CA THR A 154 -8.67 -44.30 -8.80
C THR A 154 -7.41 -44.59 -9.63
N TYR A 155 -7.59 -44.99 -10.90
CA TYR A 155 -6.47 -45.19 -11.82
C TYR A 155 -5.68 -43.90 -12.09
N ASN A 156 -6.35 -42.77 -12.34
CA ASN A 156 -5.67 -41.48 -12.56
C ASN A 156 -4.76 -41.07 -11.38
N ILE A 157 -5.14 -41.38 -10.15
CA ILE A 157 -4.32 -41.11 -8.95
C ILE A 157 -3.11 -42.06 -8.89
N LEU A 158 -3.30 -43.36 -9.18
CA LEU A 158 -2.21 -44.34 -9.20
C LEU A 158 -1.16 -44.00 -10.27
N LEU A 159 -1.62 -43.63 -11.48
CA LEU A 159 -0.78 -43.17 -12.59
C LEU A 159 0.02 -41.92 -12.21
N ALA A 160 -0.63 -40.91 -11.62
CA ALA A 160 0.05 -39.69 -11.16
C ALA A 160 1.12 -39.97 -10.09
N TYR A 161 0.89 -40.94 -9.20
CA TYR A 161 1.85 -41.39 -8.19
C TYR A 161 3.03 -42.14 -8.81
N LEU A 162 2.80 -43.14 -9.65
CA LEU A 162 3.87 -43.93 -10.29
C LEU A 162 4.77 -43.06 -11.17
N CYS A 163 4.17 -42.13 -11.92
CA CYS A 163 4.89 -41.14 -12.70
C CYS A 163 5.67 -40.12 -11.84
N SER A 164 5.29 -39.88 -10.58
CA SER A 164 6.11 -39.08 -9.65
C SER A 164 7.38 -39.82 -9.19
N GLN A 165 7.35 -41.16 -9.17
CA GLN A 165 8.45 -42.04 -8.78
C GLN A 165 9.38 -42.41 -9.95
N LYS A 166 9.23 -41.76 -11.12
CA LYS A 166 9.92 -42.10 -12.38
C LYS A 166 9.72 -43.55 -12.87
N LYS A 167 8.65 -44.22 -12.45
CA LYS A 167 8.30 -45.58 -12.89
C LYS A 167 7.28 -45.51 -14.02
N LEU A 168 7.73 -45.12 -15.21
CA LEU A 168 6.85 -44.93 -16.37
C LEU A 168 6.32 -46.28 -16.90
N ASP A 169 7.14 -47.32 -16.95
CA ASP A 169 6.77 -48.65 -17.45
C ASP A 169 5.61 -49.25 -16.63
N LEU A 170 5.75 -49.21 -15.30
CA LEU A 170 4.70 -49.63 -14.35
C LEU A 170 3.46 -48.73 -14.39
N ALA A 171 3.57 -47.48 -14.87
CA ALA A 171 2.39 -46.64 -15.14
C ALA A 171 1.68 -47.04 -16.44
N MET A 172 2.40 -47.52 -17.45
CA MET A 172 1.79 -48.09 -18.66
C MET A 172 1.11 -49.44 -18.38
N GLU A 173 1.74 -50.33 -17.60
CA GLU A 173 1.10 -51.57 -17.10
C GLU A 173 -0.22 -51.29 -16.37
N VAL A 174 -0.30 -50.18 -15.62
CA VAL A 174 -1.53 -49.74 -14.93
C VAL A 174 -2.57 -49.16 -15.88
N LEU A 175 -2.17 -48.54 -17.00
CA LEU A 175 -3.10 -48.09 -18.05
C LEU A 175 -3.71 -49.27 -18.81
N ASP A 176 -2.92 -50.32 -19.05
CA ASP A 176 -3.43 -51.57 -19.64
C ASP A 176 -4.34 -52.32 -18.66
N THR A 177 -3.95 -52.41 -17.37
CA THR A 177 -4.82 -52.96 -16.31
C THR A 177 -6.16 -52.21 -16.22
N MET A 178 -6.15 -50.88 -16.35
CA MET A 178 -7.36 -50.06 -16.37
C MET A 178 -8.30 -50.43 -17.53
N LEU A 179 -7.75 -50.77 -18.70
CA LEU A 179 -8.51 -51.22 -19.87
C LEU A 179 -9.04 -52.65 -19.69
N GLU A 180 -8.28 -53.55 -19.06
CA GLU A 180 -8.73 -54.91 -18.73
C GLU A 180 -9.90 -54.93 -17.73
N ASP A 181 -9.88 -54.06 -16.72
CA ASP A 181 -10.99 -53.85 -15.76
C ASP A 181 -12.18 -53.10 -16.40
N GLY A 182 -12.12 -52.76 -17.69
CA GLY A 182 -13.19 -52.11 -18.46
C GLY A 182 -13.34 -50.60 -18.24
N CYS A 183 -12.45 -49.99 -17.46
CA CYS A 183 -12.42 -48.53 -17.26
C CYS A 183 -11.84 -47.83 -18.49
N GLN A 184 -12.62 -46.95 -19.13
CA GLN A 184 -12.16 -46.21 -20.30
C GLN A 184 -11.23 -45.05 -19.91
N PRO A 185 -10.00 -44.97 -20.48
CA PRO A 185 -9.11 -43.84 -20.32
C PRO A 185 -9.73 -42.52 -20.82
N THR A 186 -9.50 -41.45 -20.07
CA THR A 186 -10.06 -40.11 -20.36
C THR A 186 -8.99 -39.13 -20.81
N VAL A 187 -9.41 -37.94 -21.26
CA VAL A 187 -8.50 -36.80 -21.51
C VAL A 187 -7.58 -36.53 -20.33
N VAL A 188 -8.10 -36.62 -19.10
CA VAL A 188 -7.33 -36.46 -17.85
C VAL A 188 -6.29 -37.57 -17.68
N THR A 189 -6.64 -38.82 -17.98
CA THR A 189 -5.75 -39.98 -17.90
C THR A 189 -4.50 -39.81 -18.76
N TYR A 190 -4.69 -39.50 -20.05
CA TYR A 190 -3.57 -39.25 -20.96
C TYR A 190 -2.82 -37.95 -20.65
N THR A 191 -3.52 -36.89 -20.22
CA THR A 191 -2.88 -35.62 -19.83
C THR A 191 -1.91 -35.80 -18.65
N ILE A 192 -2.26 -36.61 -17.65
CA ILE A 192 -1.37 -36.93 -16.52
C ILE A 192 -0.11 -37.64 -17.01
N LEU A 193 -0.24 -38.67 -17.85
CA LEU A 193 0.88 -39.41 -18.44
C LEU A 193 1.78 -38.49 -19.27
N ILE A 194 1.19 -37.68 -20.16
CA ILE A 194 1.89 -36.74 -21.03
C ILE A 194 2.64 -35.68 -20.21
N GLU A 195 1.99 -35.00 -19.26
CA GLU A 195 2.65 -33.92 -18.48
C GLU A 195 3.81 -34.47 -17.62
N LYS A 196 3.65 -35.64 -17.01
CA LYS A 196 4.73 -36.25 -16.21
C LYS A 196 5.87 -36.79 -17.08
N THR A 197 5.58 -37.37 -18.24
CA THR A 197 6.60 -37.87 -19.17
C THR A 197 7.42 -36.71 -19.76
N MET A 198 6.76 -35.60 -20.12
CA MET A 198 7.44 -34.36 -20.54
C MET A 198 8.30 -33.75 -19.43
N LEU A 199 7.88 -33.85 -18.16
CA LEU A 199 8.70 -33.40 -17.02
C LEU A 199 9.94 -34.28 -16.76
N GLN A 200 9.95 -35.52 -17.24
CA GLN A 200 11.09 -36.44 -17.17
C GLN A 200 12.04 -36.35 -18.38
N GLY A 201 11.68 -35.59 -19.43
CA GLY A 201 12.45 -35.44 -20.68
C GLY A 201 12.04 -36.41 -21.80
N GLY A 202 11.03 -37.25 -21.59
CA GLY A 202 10.61 -38.30 -22.54
C GLY A 202 9.77 -37.79 -23.72
N ILE A 203 10.24 -36.81 -24.49
CA ILE A 203 9.46 -36.15 -25.55
C ILE A 203 8.85 -37.16 -26.55
N GLY A 204 9.66 -38.08 -27.08
CA GLY A 204 9.20 -39.07 -28.06
C GLY A 204 8.08 -39.96 -27.51
N GLU A 205 8.15 -40.32 -26.23
CA GLU A 205 7.16 -41.15 -25.57
C GLU A 205 5.88 -40.37 -25.24
N ALA A 206 5.99 -39.11 -24.81
CA ALA A 206 4.83 -38.24 -24.64
C ALA A 206 4.09 -38.00 -25.97
N MET A 207 4.81 -37.87 -27.08
CA MET A 207 4.23 -37.78 -28.42
C MET A 207 3.63 -39.12 -28.90
N ARG A 208 4.21 -40.27 -28.51
CA ARG A 208 3.61 -41.60 -28.72
C ARG A 208 2.27 -41.71 -27.99
N ILE A 209 2.22 -41.31 -26.72
CA ILE A 209 1.00 -41.33 -25.88
C ILE A 209 -0.07 -40.38 -26.44
N LEU A 210 0.31 -39.20 -26.98
CA LEU A 210 -0.62 -38.32 -27.69
C LEU A 210 -1.22 -38.98 -28.96
N GLY A 211 -0.40 -39.69 -29.74
CA GLY A 211 -0.86 -40.45 -30.90
C GLY A 211 -1.78 -41.62 -30.51
N GLU A 212 -1.44 -42.33 -29.43
CA GLU A 212 -2.24 -43.43 -28.88
C GLU A 212 -3.62 -42.94 -28.41
N MET A 213 -3.65 -41.84 -27.65
CA MET A 213 -4.86 -41.14 -27.19
C MET A 213 -5.81 -40.84 -28.36
N ALA A 214 -5.28 -40.23 -29.43
CA ALA A 214 -6.06 -39.94 -30.64
C ALA A 214 -6.53 -41.22 -31.36
N SER A 215 -5.70 -42.25 -31.43
CA SER A 215 -6.05 -43.54 -32.08
C SER A 215 -7.17 -44.30 -31.34
N LYS A 216 -7.23 -44.16 -30.01
CA LYS A 216 -8.29 -44.69 -29.15
C LYS A 216 -9.55 -43.79 -29.12
N GLY A 217 -9.63 -42.79 -30.02
CA GLY A 217 -10.80 -41.92 -30.20
C GLY A 217 -10.94 -40.78 -29.18
N VAL A 218 -10.00 -40.65 -28.23
CA VAL A 218 -10.02 -39.61 -27.21
C VAL A 218 -9.34 -38.36 -27.77
N GLN A 219 -10.10 -37.28 -28.02
CA GLN A 219 -9.53 -36.06 -28.59
C GLN A 219 -8.72 -35.27 -27.55
N PRO A 220 -7.47 -34.86 -27.86
CA PRO A 220 -6.69 -33.97 -27.01
C PRO A 220 -7.35 -32.60 -26.85
N ASP A 221 -7.23 -32.02 -25.64
CA ASP A 221 -7.72 -30.68 -25.36
C ASP A 221 -6.58 -29.65 -25.27
N ASN A 222 -6.94 -28.38 -25.12
CA ASN A 222 -5.94 -27.32 -24.95
C ASN A 222 -5.09 -27.52 -23.68
N TYR A 223 -5.55 -28.23 -22.65
CA TYR A 223 -4.73 -28.52 -21.47
C TYR A 223 -3.64 -29.56 -21.81
N THR A 224 -4.00 -30.61 -22.56
CA THR A 224 -3.07 -31.61 -23.11
C THR A 224 -1.99 -30.94 -23.96
N TYR A 225 -2.37 -30.10 -24.93
CA TYR A 225 -1.41 -29.37 -25.76
C TYR A 225 -0.57 -28.39 -24.93
N ASN A 226 -1.17 -27.62 -24.03
CA ASN A 226 -0.44 -26.69 -23.16
C ASN A 226 0.58 -27.39 -22.25
N ALA A 227 0.36 -28.65 -21.84
CA ALA A 227 1.36 -29.44 -21.11
C ALA A 227 2.56 -29.81 -22.00
N ILE A 228 2.32 -30.22 -23.25
CA ILE A 228 3.38 -30.54 -24.22
C ILE A 228 4.19 -29.27 -24.57
N LEU A 229 3.52 -28.15 -24.84
CA LEU A 229 4.19 -26.87 -25.14
C LEU A 229 5.10 -26.43 -23.99
N ARG A 230 4.63 -26.52 -22.73
CA ARG A 230 5.47 -26.25 -21.54
C ARG A 230 6.69 -27.17 -21.49
N GLY A 231 6.51 -28.45 -21.80
CA GLY A 231 7.58 -29.45 -21.78
C GLY A 231 8.63 -29.27 -22.89
N LEU A 232 8.21 -28.92 -24.11
CA LEU A 232 9.11 -28.66 -25.24
C LEU A 232 9.92 -27.38 -25.01
N CYS A 233 9.26 -26.29 -24.60
CA CYS A 233 9.92 -25.02 -24.31
C CYS A 233 10.93 -25.14 -23.16
N LYS A 234 10.62 -25.92 -22.12
CA LYS A 234 11.55 -26.20 -21.01
C LYS A 234 12.83 -26.96 -21.45
N GLN A 235 12.78 -27.64 -22.60
CA GLN A 235 13.91 -28.38 -23.18
C GLN A 235 14.60 -27.64 -24.34
N GLY A 236 14.28 -26.36 -24.56
CA GLY A 236 14.88 -25.55 -25.64
C GLY A 236 14.41 -25.91 -27.05
N LEU A 237 13.29 -26.64 -27.19
CA LEU A 237 12.73 -27.05 -28.48
C LEU A 237 11.57 -26.15 -28.88
N VAL A 238 11.81 -24.83 -28.91
CA VAL A 238 10.77 -23.82 -29.10
C VAL A 238 10.20 -23.84 -30.52
N ASP A 239 11.01 -24.09 -31.54
CA ASP A 239 10.52 -24.23 -32.92
C ASP A 239 9.58 -25.42 -33.10
N ALA A 240 9.88 -26.57 -32.48
CA ALA A 240 8.97 -27.73 -32.47
C ALA A 240 7.67 -27.46 -31.70
N ALA A 241 7.73 -26.61 -30.67
CA ALA A 241 6.53 -26.15 -29.95
C ALA A 241 5.68 -25.18 -30.80
N TYR A 242 6.32 -24.31 -31.59
CA TYR A 242 5.63 -23.43 -32.54
C TYR A 242 5.00 -24.23 -33.69
N GLU A 243 5.73 -25.18 -34.30
CA GLU A 243 5.20 -26.08 -35.33
C GLU A 243 3.98 -26.86 -34.83
N LEU A 244 4.00 -27.34 -33.57
CA LEU A 244 2.86 -28.00 -32.95
C LEU A 244 1.63 -27.08 -32.87
N VAL A 245 1.79 -25.80 -32.51
CA VAL A 245 0.69 -24.83 -32.51
C VAL A 245 0.18 -24.58 -33.93
N THR A 246 1.06 -24.36 -34.92
CA THR A 246 0.66 -24.19 -36.33
C THR A 246 -0.11 -25.41 -36.85
N LYS A 247 0.32 -26.62 -36.50
CA LYS A 247 -0.30 -27.88 -36.91
C LYS A 247 -1.67 -28.10 -36.27
N VAL A 248 -1.84 -27.74 -35.00
CA VAL A 248 -3.14 -27.77 -34.31
C VAL A 248 -4.07 -26.69 -34.87
N GLN A 249 -3.57 -25.47 -35.09
CA GLN A 249 -4.29 -24.34 -35.68
C GLN A 249 -4.88 -24.67 -37.07
N LEU A 250 -4.15 -25.42 -37.90
CA LEU A 250 -4.56 -25.90 -39.22
C LEU A 250 -5.41 -27.19 -39.20
N SER A 251 -5.58 -27.84 -38.05
CA SER A 251 -6.33 -29.09 -37.94
C SER A 251 -7.84 -28.85 -37.88
N ASN A 252 -8.61 -29.63 -38.65
CA ASN A 252 -10.07 -29.57 -38.66
C ASN A 252 -10.71 -30.27 -37.43
N ASN A 253 -9.91 -30.57 -36.39
CA ASN A 253 -10.28 -31.42 -35.26
C ASN A 253 -10.97 -30.65 -34.11
N GLY A 254 -11.34 -29.38 -34.33
CA GLY A 254 -12.09 -28.56 -33.37
C GLY A 254 -11.29 -28.02 -32.17
N CYS A 255 -10.08 -28.52 -31.91
CA CYS A 255 -9.19 -28.00 -30.88
C CYS A 255 -8.39 -26.81 -31.44
N GLN A 256 -8.67 -25.60 -30.96
CA GLN A 256 -8.05 -24.36 -31.44
C GLN A 256 -7.22 -23.70 -30.32
N PRO A 257 -5.94 -23.33 -30.58
CA PRO A 257 -5.03 -22.75 -29.58
C PRO A 257 -5.66 -21.61 -28.79
N ASP A 258 -5.40 -21.58 -27.49
CA ASP A 258 -5.92 -20.54 -26.59
C ASP A 258 -4.86 -19.54 -26.15
N VAL A 259 -5.31 -18.52 -25.41
CA VAL A 259 -4.46 -17.49 -24.84
C VAL A 259 -3.34 -18.08 -23.96
N ILE A 260 -3.51 -19.28 -23.38
CA ILE A 260 -2.46 -19.94 -22.59
C ILE A 260 -1.39 -20.51 -23.54
N SER A 261 -1.77 -21.12 -24.67
CA SER A 261 -0.84 -21.66 -25.67
C SER A 261 0.08 -20.58 -26.23
N TYR A 262 -0.50 -19.45 -26.68
CA TYR A 262 0.28 -18.29 -27.11
C TYR A 262 1.18 -17.77 -25.99
N ASN A 263 0.70 -17.72 -24.74
CA ASN A 263 1.50 -17.28 -23.58
C ASN A 263 2.62 -18.24 -23.14
N VAL A 264 2.60 -19.51 -23.54
CA VAL A 264 3.72 -20.44 -23.31
C VAL A 264 4.83 -20.16 -24.32
N LEU A 265 4.48 -20.11 -25.61
CA LEU A 265 5.44 -19.79 -26.68
C LEU A 265 6.02 -18.37 -26.55
N LEU A 266 5.20 -17.39 -26.18
CA LEU A 266 5.65 -16.01 -26.00
C LEU A 266 6.74 -15.90 -24.92
N ARG A 267 6.58 -16.59 -23.77
CA ARG A 267 7.64 -16.68 -22.75
C ARG A 267 8.92 -17.32 -23.31
N ALA A 268 8.78 -18.37 -24.11
CA ALA A 268 9.90 -19.14 -24.64
C ALA A 268 10.73 -18.31 -25.63
N PHE A 269 10.09 -17.74 -26.66
CA PHE A 269 10.75 -16.84 -27.61
C PHE A 269 11.42 -15.64 -26.92
N LEU A 270 10.77 -15.05 -25.90
CA LEU A 270 11.36 -13.95 -25.13
C LEU A 270 12.59 -14.40 -24.32
N SER A 271 12.56 -15.59 -23.71
CA SER A 271 13.74 -16.14 -23.00
C SER A 271 14.91 -16.50 -23.93
N GLU A 272 14.63 -16.84 -25.19
CA GLU A 272 15.64 -17.02 -26.25
C GLU A 272 16.04 -15.70 -26.94
N ARG A 273 15.52 -14.54 -26.49
CA ARG A 273 15.71 -13.21 -27.10
C ARG A 273 15.23 -13.10 -28.55
N ARG A 274 14.33 -13.97 -28.99
CA ARG A 274 13.73 -14.02 -30.34
C ARG A 274 12.58 -13.03 -30.51
N TRP A 275 12.87 -11.75 -30.26
CA TRP A 275 11.89 -10.66 -30.23
C TRP A 275 10.99 -10.57 -31.47
N LYS A 276 11.53 -10.83 -32.68
CA LYS A 276 10.75 -10.81 -33.93
C LYS A 276 9.74 -11.95 -34.04
N ASP A 277 10.05 -13.12 -33.48
CA ASP A 277 9.13 -14.26 -33.46
C ASP A 277 8.05 -14.06 -32.40
N ALA A 278 8.41 -13.48 -31.25
CA ALA A 278 7.46 -13.05 -30.22
C ALA A 278 6.46 -11.98 -30.73
N GLU A 279 6.93 -11.02 -31.53
CA GLU A 279 6.09 -10.00 -32.18
C GLU A 279 5.18 -10.61 -33.24
N ARG A 280 5.69 -11.53 -34.08
CA ARG A 280 4.87 -12.28 -35.05
C ARG A 280 3.77 -13.06 -34.34
N LEU A 281 4.11 -13.79 -33.28
CA LEU A 281 3.17 -14.58 -32.47
C LEU A 281 2.06 -13.71 -31.84
N MET A 282 2.38 -12.49 -31.40
CA MET A 282 1.40 -11.52 -30.89
C MET A 282 0.40 -11.09 -31.98
N ASN A 283 0.89 -10.86 -33.21
CA ASN A 283 0.04 -10.52 -34.35
C ASN A 283 -0.81 -11.72 -34.83
N GLU A 284 -0.25 -12.94 -34.83
CA GLU A 284 -0.98 -14.19 -35.10
C GLU A 284 -2.11 -14.39 -34.09
N MET A 285 -1.82 -14.26 -32.80
CA MET A 285 -2.78 -14.32 -31.70
C MET A 285 -3.94 -13.34 -31.91
N MET A 286 -3.64 -12.05 -32.17
CA MET A 286 -4.64 -11.04 -32.51
C MET A 286 -5.48 -11.41 -33.75
N SER A 287 -4.83 -11.86 -34.83
CA SER A 287 -5.51 -12.23 -36.08
C SER A 287 -6.44 -13.44 -35.96
N SER A 288 -6.15 -14.35 -35.02
CA SER A 288 -6.99 -15.51 -34.68
C SER A 288 -8.18 -15.17 -33.78
N GLY A 289 -8.42 -13.89 -33.49
CA GLY A 289 -9.52 -13.42 -32.62
C GLY A 289 -9.29 -13.73 -31.13
N ARG A 290 -8.02 -13.86 -30.70
CA ARG A 290 -7.63 -14.09 -29.31
C ARG A 290 -7.05 -12.80 -28.71
N GLU A 291 -7.81 -12.11 -27.87
CA GLU A 291 -7.34 -10.86 -27.27
C GLU A 291 -6.24 -11.09 -26.20
N PRO A 292 -5.14 -10.31 -26.23
CA PRO A 292 -4.13 -10.28 -25.18
C PRO A 292 -4.73 -9.89 -23.82
N ASN A 293 -4.48 -10.71 -22.80
CA ASN A 293 -4.96 -10.49 -21.44
C ASN A 293 -3.84 -10.04 -20.49
N THR A 294 -4.16 -9.76 -19.21
CA THR A 294 -3.18 -9.39 -18.16
C THR A 294 -1.91 -10.26 -18.17
N VAL A 295 -2.03 -11.59 -18.27
CA VAL A 295 -0.88 -12.51 -18.25
C VAL A 295 0.05 -12.28 -19.46
N THR A 296 -0.53 -11.91 -20.60
CA THR A 296 0.19 -11.62 -21.85
C THR A 296 1.05 -10.37 -21.72
N TYR A 297 0.48 -9.31 -21.13
CA TYR A 297 1.22 -8.09 -20.82
C TYR A 297 2.26 -8.30 -19.72
N SER A 298 1.95 -9.02 -18.62
CA SER A 298 2.95 -9.33 -17.57
C SER A 298 4.17 -10.09 -18.12
N VAL A 299 3.99 -10.97 -19.11
CA VAL A 299 5.08 -11.70 -19.78
C VAL A 299 6.00 -10.76 -20.56
N LEU A 300 5.44 -9.86 -21.37
CA LEU A 300 6.19 -8.86 -22.13
C LEU A 300 6.94 -7.89 -21.20
N ILE A 301 6.24 -7.37 -20.18
CA ILE A 301 6.80 -6.46 -19.17
C ILE A 301 7.98 -7.11 -18.45
N ASN A 302 7.83 -8.35 -17.96
CA ASN A 302 8.92 -9.04 -17.27
C ASN A 302 10.14 -9.28 -18.17
N ALA A 303 9.95 -9.69 -19.43
CA ALA A 303 11.06 -9.89 -20.36
C ALA A 303 11.81 -8.58 -20.67
N LEU A 304 11.08 -7.49 -20.94
CA LEU A 304 11.67 -6.17 -21.17
C LEU A 304 12.43 -5.67 -19.93
N CYS A 305 11.92 -5.91 -18.72
CA CYS A 305 12.62 -5.60 -17.46
C CYS A 305 13.88 -6.44 -17.24
N GLN A 306 13.91 -7.70 -17.69
CA GLN A 306 15.09 -8.57 -17.60
C GLN A 306 16.21 -8.14 -18.56
N GLU A 307 15.87 -7.64 -19.75
CA GLU A 307 16.80 -7.00 -20.69
C GLU A 307 17.15 -5.54 -20.34
N GLY A 308 16.61 -5.00 -19.23
CA GLY A 308 16.86 -3.62 -18.78
C GLY A 308 16.14 -2.52 -19.58
N LEU A 309 15.24 -2.89 -20.50
CA LEU A 309 14.45 -1.98 -21.34
C LEU A 309 13.22 -1.43 -20.59
N VAL A 310 13.46 -0.85 -19.40
CA VAL A 310 12.43 -0.52 -18.39
C VAL A 310 11.40 0.49 -18.89
N GLU A 311 11.80 1.53 -19.64
CA GLU A 311 10.82 2.50 -20.18
C GLU A 311 9.90 1.85 -21.23
N ARG A 312 10.39 0.89 -22.03
CA ARG A 312 9.52 0.10 -22.94
C ARG A 312 8.59 -0.84 -22.17
N ALA A 313 9.06 -1.40 -21.06
CA ALA A 313 8.19 -2.17 -20.17
C ALA A 313 7.09 -1.29 -19.53
N ARG A 314 7.39 -0.03 -19.23
CA ARG A 314 6.43 0.99 -18.75
C ARG A 314 5.41 1.38 -19.84
N GLU A 315 5.84 1.57 -21.08
CA GLU A 315 4.94 1.78 -22.24
C GLU A 315 3.94 0.62 -22.39
N VAL A 316 4.41 -0.63 -22.33
CA VAL A 316 3.57 -1.84 -22.42
C VAL A 316 2.60 -1.96 -21.24
N LEU A 317 2.96 -1.49 -20.03
CA LEU A 317 2.01 -1.38 -18.91
C LEU A 317 0.92 -0.33 -19.17
N PHE A 318 1.25 0.81 -19.78
CA PHE A 318 0.25 1.84 -20.10
C PHE A 318 -0.69 1.42 -21.24
N ASP A 319 -0.18 0.72 -22.26
CA ASP A 319 -1.02 0.12 -23.31
C ASP A 319 -2.02 -0.88 -22.69
N MET A 320 -1.56 -1.75 -21.79
CA MET A 320 -2.41 -2.65 -21.00
C MET A 320 -3.52 -1.91 -20.24
N ILE A 321 -3.19 -0.83 -19.53
CA ILE A 321 -4.15 -0.02 -18.76
C ILE A 321 -5.16 0.67 -19.70
N SER A 322 -4.71 1.22 -20.83
CA SER A 322 -5.58 1.91 -21.80
C SER A 322 -6.63 0.99 -22.43
N ARG A 323 -6.34 -0.32 -22.52
CA ARG A 323 -7.27 -1.37 -22.97
C ARG A 323 -8.23 -1.86 -21.88
N GLY A 324 -8.26 -1.20 -20.73
CA GLY A 324 -9.13 -1.55 -19.59
C GLY A 324 -8.70 -2.80 -18.82
N LEU A 325 -7.54 -3.39 -19.14
CA LEU A 325 -7.02 -4.57 -18.43
C LEU A 325 -6.40 -4.13 -17.11
N LYS A 326 -6.86 -4.70 -16.00
CA LYS A 326 -6.35 -4.36 -14.66
C LYS A 326 -4.99 -5.02 -14.42
N PRO A 327 -3.91 -4.25 -14.13
CA PRO A 327 -2.63 -4.82 -13.75
C PRO A 327 -2.67 -5.46 -12.36
N ASN A 328 -1.71 -6.32 -12.09
CA ASN A 328 -1.51 -7.00 -10.82
C ASN A 328 -0.03 -6.91 -10.41
N THR A 329 0.33 -7.53 -9.28
CA THR A 329 1.72 -7.62 -8.80
C THR A 329 2.67 -8.14 -9.89
N TYR A 330 2.32 -9.22 -10.60
CA TYR A 330 3.12 -9.76 -11.72
C TYR A 330 3.39 -8.78 -12.89
N SER A 331 2.61 -7.71 -13.04
CA SER A 331 2.91 -6.61 -13.98
C SER A 331 3.73 -5.47 -13.35
N TYR A 332 3.62 -5.24 -12.04
CA TYR A 332 4.29 -4.14 -11.32
C TYR A 332 5.66 -4.53 -10.73
N ASP A 333 5.77 -5.71 -10.11
CA ASP A 333 6.98 -6.20 -9.44
C ASP A 333 8.23 -6.21 -10.34
N PRO A 334 8.15 -6.62 -11.64
CA PRO A 334 9.32 -6.59 -12.52
C PRO A 334 9.83 -5.17 -12.76
N LEU A 335 8.92 -4.19 -12.90
CA LEU A 335 9.24 -2.78 -13.10
C LEU A 335 9.87 -2.18 -11.85
N VAL A 336 9.26 -2.38 -10.67
CA VAL A 336 9.82 -1.94 -9.37
C VAL A 336 11.21 -2.55 -9.16
N SER A 337 11.38 -3.86 -9.39
CA SER A 337 12.68 -4.55 -9.28
C SER A 337 13.72 -3.98 -10.26
N ALA A 338 13.32 -3.64 -11.49
CA ALA A 338 14.24 -3.13 -12.49
C ALA A 338 14.68 -1.67 -12.22
N TYR A 339 13.78 -0.79 -11.79
CA TYR A 339 14.15 0.56 -11.32
C TYR A 339 15.12 0.49 -10.13
N CYS A 340 14.87 -0.41 -9.17
CA CYS A 340 15.80 -0.66 -8.06
C CYS A 340 17.18 -1.14 -8.52
N LYS A 341 17.24 -2.06 -9.50
CA LYS A 341 18.52 -2.55 -10.09
C LYS A 341 19.27 -1.47 -10.86
N GLN A 342 18.56 -0.51 -11.47
CA GLN A 342 19.14 0.65 -12.15
C GLN A 342 19.51 1.80 -11.18
N GLY A 343 19.23 1.67 -9.88
CA GLY A 343 19.47 2.74 -8.89
C GLY A 343 18.48 3.92 -8.96
N ARG A 344 17.44 3.84 -9.79
CA ARG A 344 16.39 4.86 -9.95
C ARG A 344 15.31 4.68 -8.89
N LEU A 345 15.72 4.88 -7.63
CA LEU A 345 14.93 4.58 -6.43
C LEU A 345 13.81 5.59 -6.18
N ASP A 346 13.99 6.82 -6.66
CA ASP A 346 12.96 7.83 -6.86
C ASP A 346 11.78 7.28 -7.67
N LEU A 347 12.05 6.77 -8.88
CA LEU A 347 11.03 6.20 -9.76
C LEU A 347 10.45 4.90 -9.20
N ALA A 348 11.26 4.07 -8.52
CA ALA A 348 10.74 2.86 -7.87
C ALA A 348 9.68 3.16 -6.80
N ILE A 349 9.82 4.28 -6.07
CA ILE A 349 8.85 4.74 -5.07
C ILE A 349 7.63 5.38 -5.75
N GLU A 350 7.83 6.23 -6.77
CA GLU A 350 6.74 6.77 -7.61
C GLU A 350 5.87 5.63 -8.18
N PHE A 351 6.51 4.55 -8.64
CA PHE A 351 5.82 3.40 -9.23
C PHE A 351 4.99 2.59 -8.23
N MET A 352 5.35 2.58 -6.94
CA MET A 352 4.47 2.02 -5.89
C MET A 352 3.25 2.90 -5.66
N ASP A 353 3.41 4.23 -5.62
CA ASP A 353 2.28 5.13 -5.45
C ASP A 353 1.36 5.10 -6.71
N HIS A 354 1.91 4.83 -7.91
CA HIS A 354 1.16 4.51 -9.14
C HIS A 354 0.46 3.14 -9.10
N MET A 355 1.10 2.11 -8.55
CA MET A 355 0.51 0.78 -8.32
C MET A 355 -0.76 0.91 -7.46
N VAL A 356 -0.68 1.66 -6.35
CA VAL A 356 -1.81 1.99 -5.46
C VAL A 356 -2.91 2.74 -6.21
N SER A 357 -2.58 3.77 -7.00
CA SER A 357 -3.60 4.58 -7.70
C SER A 357 -4.38 3.79 -8.76
N ASN A 358 -3.80 2.71 -9.30
CA ASN A 358 -4.45 1.77 -10.21
C ASN A 358 -5.20 0.63 -9.49
N GLY A 359 -5.33 0.69 -8.16
CA GLY A 359 -6.07 -0.29 -7.37
C GLY A 359 -5.32 -1.61 -7.10
N CYS A 360 -4.00 -1.64 -7.33
CA CYS A 360 -3.14 -2.75 -6.93
C CYS A 360 -2.40 -2.36 -5.65
N LEU A 361 -2.43 -3.19 -4.60
CA LEU A 361 -1.75 -2.86 -3.34
C LEU A 361 -0.33 -3.44 -3.35
N PRO A 362 0.72 -2.63 -3.10
CA PRO A 362 2.07 -3.12 -2.86
C PRO A 362 2.09 -4.13 -1.72
N ASP A 363 2.87 -5.20 -1.88
CA ASP A 363 3.06 -6.22 -0.88
C ASP A 363 4.45 -6.12 -0.20
N ILE A 364 4.71 -7.05 0.72
CA ILE A 364 5.96 -7.09 1.48
C ILE A 364 7.20 -7.32 0.60
N VAL A 365 7.05 -7.91 -0.59
CA VAL A 365 8.14 -8.10 -1.56
C VAL A 365 8.47 -6.78 -2.25
N ASN A 366 7.47 -5.97 -2.61
CA ASN A 366 7.70 -4.63 -3.16
C ASN A 366 8.48 -3.75 -2.16
N PHE A 367 8.00 -3.68 -0.91
CA PHE A 367 8.66 -2.91 0.15
C PHE A 367 10.07 -3.45 0.46
N ASN A 368 10.25 -4.77 0.64
CA ASN A 368 11.56 -5.35 0.93
C ASN A 368 12.56 -5.12 -0.23
N THR A 369 12.10 -5.12 -1.49
CA THR A 369 12.95 -4.84 -2.66
C THR A 369 13.48 -3.41 -2.64
N ILE A 370 12.62 -2.42 -2.37
CA ILE A 370 13.02 -1.02 -2.28
C ILE A 370 13.88 -0.76 -1.03
N LEU A 371 13.52 -1.34 0.13
CA LEU A 371 14.32 -1.24 1.35
C LEU A 371 15.74 -1.77 1.17
N ALA A 372 15.90 -2.95 0.57
CA ALA A 372 17.21 -3.54 0.29
C ALA A 372 18.04 -2.67 -0.67
N ALA A 373 17.41 -2.05 -1.67
CA ALA A 373 18.09 -1.19 -2.64
C ALA A 373 18.47 0.19 -2.07
N LEU A 374 17.62 0.80 -1.24
CA LEU A 374 17.94 2.02 -0.48
C LEU A 374 19.09 1.76 0.51
N CYS A 375 19.03 0.65 1.24
CA CYS A 375 20.09 0.22 2.16
C CYS A 375 21.44 -0.03 1.44
N LYS A 376 21.40 -0.64 0.25
CA LYS A 376 22.59 -0.88 -0.58
C LYS A 376 23.18 0.39 -1.21
N SER A 377 22.37 1.43 -1.43
CA SER A 377 22.79 2.71 -2.01
C SER A 377 23.16 3.78 -0.99
N GLY A 378 23.16 3.45 0.31
CA GLY A 378 23.48 4.40 1.40
C GLY A 378 22.34 5.29 1.84
N ASN A 379 21.15 5.18 1.22
CA ASN A 379 19.99 6.04 1.49
C ASN A 379 19.18 5.56 2.71
N THR A 380 19.85 5.47 3.88
CA THR A 380 19.27 4.92 5.12
C THR A 380 18.03 5.66 5.61
N ASP A 381 17.99 6.99 5.45
CA ASP A 381 16.89 7.80 5.97
C ASP A 381 15.61 7.58 5.15
N GLN A 382 15.76 7.44 3.82
CA GLN A 382 14.67 7.01 2.95
C GLN A 382 14.25 5.55 3.23
N ALA A 383 15.19 4.65 3.57
CA ALA A 383 14.84 3.29 3.98
C ALA A 383 13.99 3.29 5.27
N LEU A 384 14.33 4.13 6.26
CA LEU A 384 13.53 4.29 7.47
C LEU A 384 12.13 4.89 7.18
N LEU A 385 12.03 5.84 6.25
CA LEU A 385 10.73 6.36 5.79
C LEU A 385 9.88 5.30 5.08
N VAL A 386 10.49 4.44 4.25
CA VAL A 386 9.78 3.32 3.58
C VAL A 386 9.38 2.23 4.58
N LEU A 387 10.19 1.97 5.62
CA LEU A 387 9.81 1.08 6.73
C LEU A 387 8.62 1.64 7.54
N GLY A 388 8.54 2.97 7.69
CA GLY A 388 7.36 3.68 8.19
C GLY A 388 6.13 3.45 7.29
N LYS A 389 6.23 3.78 5.99
CA LYS A 389 5.15 3.53 5.00
C LYS A 389 4.64 2.08 5.03
N LEU A 390 5.54 1.09 5.17
CA LEU A 390 5.15 -0.32 5.28
C LEU A 390 4.26 -0.57 6.50
N ARG A 391 4.60 -0.03 7.68
CA ARG A 391 3.80 -0.19 8.90
C ARG A 391 2.44 0.50 8.78
N ASP A 392 2.42 1.72 8.26
CA ASP A 392 1.21 2.51 8.05
C ASP A 392 0.24 1.86 7.05
N SER A 393 0.76 1.17 6.03
CA SER A 393 -0.03 0.40 5.06
C SER A 393 -0.76 -0.82 5.64
N GLY A 394 -0.46 -1.20 6.89
CA GLY A 394 -0.99 -2.40 7.54
C GLY A 394 -0.27 -3.70 7.14
N CYS A 395 0.72 -3.64 6.24
CA CYS A 395 1.66 -4.73 5.99
C CYS A 395 2.58 -4.89 7.20
N LYS A 396 2.49 -6.04 7.90
CA LYS A 396 3.42 -6.34 8.99
C LYS A 396 4.84 -6.53 8.44
N PRO A 397 5.89 -5.96 9.07
CA PRO A 397 7.27 -6.31 8.78
C PRO A 397 7.51 -7.81 8.97
N SER A 398 8.50 -8.34 8.25
CA SER A 398 9.01 -9.71 8.42
C SER A 398 10.43 -9.67 9.00
N SER A 399 10.96 -10.82 9.44
CA SER A 399 12.39 -10.97 9.74
C SER A 399 13.25 -10.46 8.58
N SER A 400 12.95 -10.87 7.34
CA SER A 400 13.64 -10.38 6.12
C SER A 400 13.60 -8.85 5.97
N THR A 401 12.53 -8.19 6.41
CA THR A 401 12.39 -6.73 6.39
C THR A 401 13.37 -6.08 7.39
N TYR A 402 13.40 -6.58 8.63
CA TYR A 402 14.32 -6.10 9.66
C TYR A 402 15.78 -6.42 9.29
N ASN A 403 16.09 -7.64 8.87
CA ASN A 403 17.44 -8.07 8.50
C ASN A 403 18.05 -7.20 7.39
N ALA A 404 17.26 -6.79 6.39
CA ALA A 404 17.70 -5.86 5.34
C ALA A 404 18.03 -4.46 5.89
N VAL A 405 17.18 -3.93 6.78
CA VAL A 405 17.36 -2.58 7.36
C VAL A 405 18.47 -2.56 8.41
N ILE A 406 18.61 -3.58 9.25
CA ILE A 406 19.69 -3.75 10.24
C ILE A 406 21.04 -3.76 9.50
N GLY A 407 21.21 -4.66 8.52
CA GLY A 407 22.45 -4.72 7.73
C GLY A 407 22.71 -3.43 6.94
N GLY A 408 21.67 -2.78 6.43
CA GLY A 408 21.76 -1.49 5.77
C GLY A 408 22.27 -0.36 6.67
N LEU A 409 21.62 -0.15 7.81
CA LEU A 409 22.00 0.87 8.79
C LEU A 409 23.42 0.66 9.31
N TRP A 410 23.79 -0.59 9.60
CA TRP A 410 25.10 -0.93 10.14
C TRP A 410 26.22 -0.64 9.13
N ASN A 411 26.07 -1.09 7.88
CA ASN A 411 27.07 -0.90 6.83
C ASN A 411 27.29 0.57 6.46
N ASN A 412 26.26 1.41 6.65
CA ASN A 412 26.33 2.87 6.44
C ASN A 412 26.64 3.64 7.73
N GLY A 413 27.16 2.96 8.77
CA GLY A 413 27.69 3.57 10.00
C GLY A 413 26.67 3.88 11.10
N ASN A 414 25.36 3.79 10.85
CA ASN A 414 24.32 4.05 11.84
C ASN A 414 24.02 2.81 12.72
N LYS A 415 25.06 2.31 13.37
CA LYS A 415 25.04 1.12 14.24
C LYS A 415 24.06 1.25 15.42
N PRO A 416 23.92 2.40 16.11
CA PRO A 416 22.94 2.54 17.19
C PRO A 416 21.50 2.33 16.71
N LYS A 417 21.14 2.87 15.52
CA LYS A 417 19.81 2.65 14.95
C LYS A 417 19.62 1.21 14.47
N ALA A 418 20.67 0.58 13.95
CA ALA A 418 20.64 -0.84 13.59
C ALA A 418 20.31 -1.75 14.80
N LEU A 419 20.89 -1.46 15.98
CA LEU A 419 20.57 -2.16 17.23
C LEU A 419 19.15 -1.85 17.73
N GLU A 420 18.68 -0.61 17.61
CA GLU A 420 17.29 -0.24 17.93
C GLU A 420 16.28 -1.05 17.11
N MET A 421 16.58 -1.32 15.82
CA MET A 421 15.74 -2.19 14.98
C MET A 421 15.70 -3.66 15.43
N VAL A 422 16.72 -4.16 16.15
CA VAL A 422 16.69 -5.51 16.76
C VAL A 422 15.75 -5.53 17.97
N SER A 423 15.83 -4.52 18.84
CA SER A 423 14.89 -4.36 19.96
C SER A 423 13.45 -4.22 19.45
N GLU A 424 13.23 -3.41 18.43
CA GLU A 424 11.91 -3.19 17.85
C GLU A 424 11.35 -4.44 17.12
N MET A 425 12.21 -5.27 16.53
CA MET A 425 11.82 -6.57 15.97
C MET A 425 11.24 -7.49 17.05
N LEU A 426 11.90 -7.57 18.22
CA LEU A 426 11.43 -8.31 19.40
C LEU A 426 10.13 -7.72 19.98
N GLU A 427 10.04 -6.40 20.15
CA GLU A 427 8.83 -5.73 20.65
C GLU A 427 7.60 -5.96 19.76
N ASN A 428 7.80 -6.12 18.45
CA ASN A 428 6.73 -6.46 17.50
C ASN A 428 6.32 -7.95 17.52
N GLY A 429 6.97 -8.77 18.35
CA GLY A 429 6.71 -10.21 18.46
C GLY A 429 7.23 -10.99 17.26
N ILE A 430 8.43 -10.64 16.77
CA ILE A 430 9.15 -11.36 15.73
C ILE A 430 10.48 -11.83 16.32
N ASP A 431 10.62 -13.13 16.52
CA ASP A 431 11.85 -13.71 17.06
C ASP A 431 12.98 -13.66 16.00
N PRO A 432 14.22 -13.28 16.37
CA PRO A 432 15.40 -13.38 15.51
C PRO A 432 15.61 -14.81 14.97
N ASP A 433 15.78 -14.93 13.66
CA ASP A 433 16.07 -16.21 13.01
C ASP A 433 17.56 -16.38 12.68
N GLU A 434 17.91 -17.52 12.08
CA GLU A 434 19.29 -17.82 11.65
C GLU A 434 19.89 -16.72 10.76
N VAL A 435 19.06 -16.08 9.92
CA VAL A 435 19.50 -14.99 9.03
C VAL A 435 19.71 -13.71 9.82
N THR A 436 18.88 -13.41 10.83
CA THR A 436 19.09 -12.27 11.74
C THR A 436 20.43 -12.39 12.49
N TYR A 437 20.71 -13.54 13.08
CA TYR A 437 21.99 -13.81 13.75
C TYR A 437 23.16 -13.73 12.76
N ASN A 438 23.06 -14.37 11.59
CA ASN A 438 24.10 -14.32 10.55
C ASN A 438 24.39 -12.88 10.06
N VAL A 439 23.38 -12.01 9.96
CA VAL A 439 23.56 -10.59 9.61
C VAL A 439 24.33 -9.84 10.70
N LEU A 440 23.95 -9.98 11.98
CA LEU A 440 24.64 -9.33 13.09
C LEU A 440 26.09 -9.81 13.23
N ILE A 441 26.31 -11.12 13.16
CA ILE A 441 27.64 -11.75 13.18
C ILE A 441 28.50 -11.25 12.00
N SER A 442 27.94 -11.14 10.79
CA SER A 442 28.65 -10.61 9.61
C SER A 442 29.00 -9.12 9.74
N CYS A 443 28.16 -8.33 10.40
CA CYS A 443 28.43 -6.91 10.65
C CYS A 443 29.53 -6.73 11.71
N LEU A 444 29.44 -7.44 12.83
CA LEU A 444 30.46 -7.43 13.90
C LEU A 444 31.83 -7.91 13.40
N CYS A 445 31.89 -9.01 12.65
CA CYS A 445 33.14 -9.52 12.07
C CYS A 445 33.80 -8.52 11.10
N ARG A 446 33.01 -7.69 10.40
CA ARG A 446 33.50 -6.71 9.44
C ARG A 446 34.07 -5.45 10.09
N ASP A 447 33.59 -5.11 11.28
CA ASP A 447 34.13 -4.06 12.14
C ASP A 447 35.35 -4.52 12.97
N GLY A 448 35.77 -5.78 12.85
CA GLY A 448 36.83 -6.36 13.69
C GLY A 448 36.37 -6.78 15.09
N MET A 449 35.08 -6.64 15.40
CA MET A 449 34.44 -7.05 16.67
C MET A 449 34.16 -8.56 16.71
N VAL A 450 35.19 -9.36 16.47
CA VAL A 450 35.06 -10.82 16.26
C VAL A 450 34.81 -11.57 17.58
N ASN A 451 35.22 -11.02 18.73
CA ASN A 451 34.92 -11.61 20.03
C ASN A 451 33.41 -11.52 20.34
N GLU A 452 32.82 -10.38 20.05
CA GLU A 452 31.41 -10.07 20.18
C GLU A 452 30.57 -10.90 19.19
N ALA A 453 31.09 -11.14 17.99
CA ALA A 453 30.48 -12.06 17.02
C ALA A 453 30.45 -13.51 17.55
N VAL A 454 31.45 -13.94 18.31
CA VAL A 454 31.47 -15.27 18.96
C VAL A 454 30.49 -15.35 20.13
N GLU A 455 30.35 -14.32 20.96
CA GLU A 455 29.27 -14.31 21.97
C GLU A 455 27.89 -14.32 21.32
N MET A 456 27.69 -13.61 20.20
CA MET A 456 26.43 -13.65 19.45
C MET A 456 26.14 -15.03 18.83
N MET A 457 27.18 -15.80 18.44
CA MET A 457 27.05 -17.20 18.04
C MET A 457 26.65 -18.11 19.22
N LYS A 458 27.14 -17.83 20.44
CA LYS A 458 26.71 -18.56 21.66
C LYS A 458 25.28 -18.19 22.08
N ASP A 459 24.87 -16.94 21.90
CA ASP A 459 23.49 -16.52 22.16
C ASP A 459 22.50 -17.13 21.16
N MET A 460 22.91 -17.34 19.91
CA MET A 460 22.15 -18.15 18.93
C MET A 460 21.90 -19.58 19.45
N GLU A 461 22.95 -20.24 19.98
CA GLU A 461 22.82 -21.58 20.60
C GLU A 461 21.95 -21.58 21.86
N ARG A 462 22.11 -20.59 22.74
CA ARG A 462 21.26 -20.39 23.94
C ARG A 462 19.78 -20.18 23.58
N SER A 463 19.49 -19.55 22.44
CA SER A 463 18.14 -19.38 21.87
C SER A 463 17.59 -20.65 21.18
N GLY A 464 18.34 -21.76 21.14
CA GLY A 464 17.91 -23.01 20.51
C GLY A 464 18.06 -23.05 18.99
N LEU A 465 18.85 -22.15 18.40
CA LEU A 465 19.22 -22.16 16.98
C LEU A 465 20.65 -22.68 16.83
N ASN A 466 20.83 -23.74 16.02
CA ASN A 466 22.17 -24.31 15.78
C ASN A 466 22.91 -23.48 14.70
N PRO A 467 24.15 -23.00 14.95
CA PRO A 467 24.97 -22.34 13.94
C PRO A 467 25.17 -23.19 12.69
N SER A 468 24.93 -22.59 11.52
CA SER A 468 25.04 -23.25 10.23
C SER A 468 26.42 -23.09 9.61
N VAL A 469 26.66 -23.76 8.48
CA VAL A 469 27.88 -23.60 7.67
C VAL A 469 28.14 -22.12 7.32
N ILE A 470 27.08 -21.32 7.15
CA ILE A 470 27.19 -19.86 6.89
C ILE A 470 27.66 -19.13 8.15
N THR A 471 27.13 -19.47 9.32
CA THR A 471 27.50 -18.87 10.62
C THR A 471 28.98 -19.12 10.93
N TYR A 472 29.44 -20.37 10.84
CA TYR A 472 30.84 -20.73 11.04
C TYR A 472 31.77 -20.06 10.02
N ASN A 473 31.47 -20.17 8.73
CA ASN A 473 32.29 -19.54 7.67
C ASN A 473 32.43 -18.01 7.87
N THR A 474 31.39 -17.35 8.38
CA THR A 474 31.43 -15.90 8.65
C THR A 474 32.39 -15.54 9.79
N VAL A 475 32.39 -16.31 10.88
CA VAL A 475 33.29 -16.08 12.03
C VAL A 475 34.74 -16.49 11.70
N ILE A 476 34.95 -17.59 10.98
CA ILE A 476 36.28 -18.03 10.52
C ILE A 476 36.90 -16.96 9.59
N LEU A 477 36.11 -16.38 8.68
CA LEU A 477 36.53 -15.26 7.84
C LEU A 477 36.81 -13.98 8.66
N GLY A 478 36.03 -13.74 9.72
CA GLY A 478 36.27 -12.64 10.67
C GLY A 478 37.62 -12.75 11.37
N PHE A 479 37.91 -13.90 11.99
CA PHE A 479 39.20 -14.15 12.64
C PHE A 479 40.37 -14.12 11.66
N SER A 480 40.19 -14.66 10.44
CA SER A 480 41.18 -14.62 9.36
C SER A 480 41.54 -13.18 8.98
N LYS A 481 40.55 -12.30 8.83
CA LYS A 481 40.75 -10.86 8.53
C LYS A 481 41.30 -10.07 9.72
N ALA A 482 41.09 -10.55 10.94
CA ALA A 482 41.70 -10.01 12.16
C ALA A 482 43.11 -10.58 12.44
N HIS A 483 43.70 -11.35 11.50
CA HIS A 483 44.99 -12.03 11.63
C HIS A 483 45.11 -12.98 12.85
N ARG A 484 43.99 -13.51 13.34
CA ARG A 484 43.91 -14.45 14.49
C ARG A 484 43.61 -15.86 13.99
N MET A 485 44.58 -16.43 13.27
CA MET A 485 44.41 -17.72 12.58
C MET A 485 44.23 -18.89 13.53
N ASP A 486 44.83 -18.81 14.72
CA ASP A 486 44.63 -19.72 15.86
C ASP A 486 43.15 -19.90 16.20
N MET A 487 42.42 -18.79 16.36
CA MET A 487 40.99 -18.79 16.67
C MET A 487 40.15 -19.24 15.47
N ALA A 488 40.56 -18.91 14.24
CA ALA A 488 39.89 -19.38 13.02
C ALA A 488 39.94 -20.92 12.89
N ILE A 489 41.09 -21.54 13.22
CA ILE A 489 41.27 -23.00 13.22
C ILE A 489 40.43 -23.65 14.33
N ASN A 490 40.42 -23.07 15.54
CA ASN A 490 39.62 -23.58 16.65
C ASN A 490 38.11 -23.60 16.33
N VAL A 491 37.59 -22.53 15.70
CA VAL A 491 36.18 -22.46 15.26
C VAL A 491 35.89 -23.44 14.10
N PHE A 492 36.85 -23.70 13.23
CA PHE A 492 36.73 -24.74 12.20
C PHE A 492 36.69 -26.16 12.82
N ALA A 493 37.49 -26.43 13.87
CA ALA A 493 37.45 -27.70 14.59
C ALA A 493 36.13 -27.89 15.35
N GLU A 494 35.64 -26.86 16.04
CA GLU A 494 34.33 -26.86 16.73
C GLU A 494 33.17 -27.15 15.78
N MET A 495 33.20 -26.58 14.57
CA MET A 495 32.24 -26.85 13.50
C MET A 495 32.16 -28.35 13.15
N VAL A 496 33.32 -29.01 13.03
CA VAL A 496 33.41 -30.45 12.75
C VAL A 496 32.95 -31.29 13.95
N GLU A 497 33.38 -30.95 15.17
CA GLU A 497 32.98 -31.66 16.40
C GLU A 497 31.47 -31.64 16.63
N LYS A 498 30.83 -30.49 16.39
CA LYS A 498 29.36 -30.33 16.43
C LYS A 498 28.63 -30.98 15.23
N GLY A 499 29.35 -31.66 14.34
CA GLY A 499 28.80 -32.41 13.21
C GLY A 499 28.37 -31.56 12.00
N CYS A 500 28.71 -30.28 11.98
CA CYS A 500 28.39 -29.37 10.88
C CYS A 500 29.42 -29.55 9.76
N ARG A 501 29.02 -30.12 8.62
CA ARG A 501 29.96 -30.51 7.56
C ARG A 501 30.54 -29.28 6.83
N PRO A 502 31.87 -29.07 6.81
CA PRO A 502 32.49 -28.02 6.01
C PRO A 502 32.21 -28.21 4.51
N ASN A 503 32.07 -27.11 3.78
CA ASN A 503 31.92 -27.12 2.32
C ASN A 503 33.14 -26.52 1.62
N GLU A 504 33.21 -26.58 0.29
CA GLU A 504 34.32 -26.02 -0.51
C GLU A 504 34.71 -24.59 -0.04
N ASN A 505 33.71 -23.73 0.18
CA ASN A 505 33.91 -22.36 0.65
C ASN A 505 34.49 -22.28 2.09
N SER A 506 34.18 -23.23 2.98
CA SER A 506 34.81 -23.33 4.31
C SER A 506 36.33 -23.54 4.18
N TYR A 507 36.76 -24.44 3.28
CA TYR A 507 38.17 -24.72 3.04
C TYR A 507 38.87 -23.55 2.31
N VAL A 508 38.22 -22.92 1.33
CA VAL A 508 38.74 -21.71 0.65
C VAL A 508 39.01 -20.60 1.66
N ILE A 509 38.06 -20.28 2.54
CA ILE A 509 38.24 -19.24 3.58
C ILE A 509 39.43 -19.55 4.49
N LEU A 510 39.60 -20.81 4.90
CA LEU A 510 40.72 -21.23 5.75
C LEU A 510 42.08 -21.04 5.03
N VAL A 511 42.16 -21.44 3.76
CA VAL A 511 43.35 -21.24 2.92
C VAL A 511 43.65 -19.75 2.69
N GLU A 512 42.64 -18.93 2.40
CA GLU A 512 42.82 -17.48 2.25
C GLU A 512 43.28 -16.83 3.56
N GLY A 513 42.80 -17.31 4.72
CA GLY A 513 43.27 -16.85 6.03
C GLY A 513 44.76 -17.15 6.26
N ILE A 514 45.20 -18.37 6.00
CA ILE A 514 46.61 -18.79 6.15
C ILE A 514 47.51 -17.96 5.19
N GLY A 515 47.07 -17.76 3.94
CA GLY A 515 47.79 -16.91 2.97
C GLY A 515 47.85 -15.43 3.36
N CYS A 516 46.79 -14.90 3.97
CA CYS A 516 46.74 -13.54 4.53
C CYS A 516 47.57 -13.36 5.82
N ALA A 517 47.77 -14.43 6.59
CA ALA A 517 48.64 -14.46 7.76
C ALA A 517 50.16 -14.49 7.40
N GLY A 518 50.49 -14.61 6.11
CA GLY A 518 51.87 -14.61 5.59
C GLY A 518 52.35 -15.98 5.11
N HIS A 519 51.69 -17.06 5.53
CA HIS A 519 52.01 -18.47 5.25
C HIS A 519 51.53 -18.90 3.85
N ARG A 520 51.96 -18.16 2.82
CA ARG A 520 51.51 -18.33 1.43
C ARG A 520 51.93 -19.65 0.80
N ALA A 521 53.08 -20.19 1.21
CA ALA A 521 53.56 -21.47 0.67
C ALA A 521 52.72 -22.62 1.21
N GLU A 522 52.47 -22.62 2.52
CA GLU A 522 51.68 -23.59 3.26
C GLU A 522 50.20 -23.55 2.83
N ALA A 523 49.64 -22.36 2.64
CA ALA A 523 48.29 -22.16 2.10
C ALA A 523 48.11 -22.80 0.71
N MET A 524 49.05 -22.56 -0.22
CA MET A 524 48.97 -23.11 -1.56
C MET A 524 49.32 -24.61 -1.63
N GLN A 525 50.16 -25.12 -0.73
CA GLN A 525 50.33 -26.57 -0.55
C GLN A 525 49.01 -27.22 -0.10
N LEU A 526 48.38 -26.67 0.94
CA LEU A 526 47.09 -27.16 1.46
C LEU A 526 46.00 -27.13 0.38
N ALA A 527 45.95 -26.09 -0.45
CA ALA A 527 45.04 -26.01 -1.59
C ALA A 527 45.25 -27.17 -2.59
N GLY A 528 46.51 -27.52 -2.89
CA GLY A 528 46.84 -28.66 -3.75
C GLY A 528 46.46 -30.01 -3.13
N GLU A 529 46.69 -30.21 -1.83
CA GLU A 529 46.29 -31.41 -1.11
C GLU A 529 44.76 -31.59 -1.03
N LEU A 530 43.99 -30.50 -1.04
CA LEU A 530 42.52 -30.53 -1.06
C LEU A 530 41.94 -30.81 -2.45
N VAL A 531 42.58 -30.35 -3.54
CA VAL A 531 42.22 -30.77 -4.91
C VAL A 531 42.51 -32.27 -5.10
N ALA A 532 43.65 -32.76 -4.60
CA ALA A 532 43.99 -34.18 -4.66
C ALA A 532 43.04 -35.11 -3.87
N ARG A 533 42.11 -34.54 -3.08
CA ARG A 533 41.05 -35.26 -2.34
C ARG A 533 39.63 -35.00 -2.86
N ASP A 534 39.48 -34.29 -3.98
CA ASP A 534 38.21 -33.87 -4.59
C ASP A 534 37.35 -32.96 -3.66
N VAL A 535 38.02 -32.11 -2.86
CA VAL A 535 37.38 -31.19 -1.88
C VAL A 535 37.33 -29.74 -2.39
N LEU A 536 38.27 -29.34 -3.25
CA LEU A 536 38.28 -28.07 -3.96
C LEU A 536 38.20 -28.30 -5.47
N SER A 537 37.41 -27.48 -6.17
CA SER A 537 37.41 -27.47 -7.64
C SER A 537 38.65 -26.76 -8.22
N ASP A 538 39.03 -27.14 -9.45
CA ASP A 538 40.10 -26.47 -10.20
C ASP A 538 39.86 -24.96 -10.36
N ASP A 539 38.60 -24.52 -10.48
CA ASP A 539 38.26 -23.09 -10.57
C ASP A 539 38.52 -22.36 -9.24
N SER A 540 38.20 -22.98 -8.09
CA SER A 540 38.54 -22.43 -6.78
C SER A 540 40.05 -22.32 -6.57
N VAL A 541 40.84 -23.28 -7.05
CA VAL A 541 42.31 -23.19 -6.99
C VAL A 541 42.89 -22.23 -8.04
N GLN A 542 42.27 -22.05 -9.20
CA GLN A 542 42.62 -20.96 -10.12
C GLN A 542 42.34 -19.58 -9.52
N ARG A 543 41.26 -19.43 -8.74
CA ARG A 543 40.98 -18.20 -7.98
C ARG A 543 42.04 -17.96 -6.90
N LEU A 544 42.36 -18.95 -6.07
CA LEU A 544 43.41 -18.86 -5.04
C LEU A 544 44.80 -18.50 -5.62
N ASN A 545 45.19 -19.09 -6.76
CA ASN A 545 46.44 -18.76 -7.45
C ASN A 545 46.51 -17.30 -7.95
N ARG A 546 45.37 -16.66 -8.23
CA ARG A 546 45.31 -15.23 -8.58
C ARG A 546 45.45 -14.34 -7.34
N THR A 547 44.93 -14.77 -6.19
CA THR A 547 45.05 -14.06 -4.90
C THR A 547 46.47 -14.15 -4.34
N PHE A 548 47.13 -15.31 -4.46
CA PHE A 548 48.48 -15.56 -3.93
C PHE A 548 49.43 -16.10 -5.02
N PRO A 549 49.88 -15.26 -5.97
CA PRO A 549 50.78 -15.69 -7.04
C PRO A 549 52.15 -16.14 -6.49
N MET A 550 52.48 -17.40 -6.69
CA MET A 550 53.77 -18.00 -6.33
C MET A 550 54.92 -17.36 -7.12
N LEU A 551 55.93 -16.84 -6.41
CA LEU A 551 57.22 -16.48 -7.00
C LEU A 551 57.96 -17.74 -7.45
N ARG A 552 58.09 -17.96 -8.76
CA ARG A 552 58.92 -19.04 -9.31
C ARG A 552 60.37 -18.84 -8.89
N GLN A 553 61.00 -19.87 -8.34
CA GLN A 553 62.44 -19.89 -8.13
C GLN A 553 63.18 -19.79 -9.49
N PRO A 554 64.32 -19.09 -9.56
CA PRO A 554 65.08 -18.95 -10.80
C PRO A 554 65.74 -20.28 -11.19
N THR A 555 65.34 -20.86 -12.32
CA THR A 555 66.09 -21.97 -12.92
C THR A 555 67.44 -21.45 -13.41
N ASN A 556 68.51 -22.03 -12.88
CA ASN A 556 69.86 -21.53 -13.05
C ASN A 556 70.42 -21.82 -14.46
N THR A 557 71.52 -21.13 -14.81
CA THR A 557 72.38 -21.37 -15.98
C THR A 557 71.69 -21.42 -17.36
N ALA A 558 71.71 -20.30 -18.06
CA ALA A 558 71.89 -20.32 -19.51
C ALA A 558 73.40 -20.34 -19.82
N LEU A 559 73.86 -21.22 -20.73
CA LEU A 559 74.98 -20.99 -21.67
C LEU A 559 75.28 -22.26 -22.48
N GLU A 560 74.90 -22.27 -23.76
CA GLU A 560 75.69 -22.95 -24.80
C GLU A 560 75.45 -22.27 -26.16
N HIS A 561 76.46 -22.24 -27.02
CA HIS A 561 76.38 -21.75 -28.41
C HIS A 561 76.07 -22.95 -29.34
N GLY A 562 75.49 -22.83 -30.54
CA GLY A 562 75.08 -21.66 -31.33
C GLY A 562 74.85 -22.09 -32.81
N SER A 563 74.52 -21.15 -33.71
CA SER A 563 74.12 -21.37 -35.13
C SER A 563 72.72 -22.02 -35.30
N LYS A 564 71.96 -21.89 -36.42
CA LYS A 564 72.24 -21.49 -37.82
C LYS A 564 71.14 -20.61 -38.47
N PHE A 565 71.53 -19.84 -39.49
CA PHE A 565 70.83 -19.49 -40.74
C PHE A 565 69.28 -19.46 -40.82
N SER A 566 68.72 -18.23 -40.80
CA SER A 566 68.01 -17.54 -41.92
C SER A 566 66.87 -18.19 -42.76
N LYS A 567 65.88 -17.32 -43.04
CA LYS A 567 64.99 -17.19 -44.23
C LYS A 567 63.82 -18.18 -44.41
N SER A 568 62.70 -17.57 -44.87
CA SER A 568 61.54 -18.16 -45.59
C SER A 568 60.72 -19.25 -44.89
N SER A 569 59.43 -19.44 -45.15
CA SER A 569 58.34 -18.56 -45.62
C SER A 569 57.02 -19.35 -45.58
N SER A 570 55.90 -18.65 -45.84
CA SER A 570 54.74 -19.13 -46.62
C SER A 570 53.84 -20.28 -46.12
N TRP A 571 52.58 -19.89 -45.85
CA TRP A 571 51.32 -20.50 -46.33
C TRP A 571 50.81 -21.75 -45.58
N SER A 572 49.50 -22.08 -45.61
CA SER A 572 48.37 -21.65 -46.49
C SER A 572 47.08 -21.52 -45.63
N ILE A 573 45.88 -21.05 -46.03
CA ILE A 573 45.23 -20.50 -47.27
C ILE A 573 43.90 -19.83 -46.78
N ASP A 574 43.08 -19.00 -47.45
CA ASP A 574 43.04 -18.28 -48.76
C ASP A 574 43.43 -16.78 -48.56
N ASP A 575 43.20 -15.71 -49.35
CA ASP A 575 42.31 -15.30 -50.48
C ASP A 575 40.80 -15.07 -50.16
N SER A 576 40.06 -14.05 -50.64
CA SER A 576 40.30 -12.73 -51.30
C SER A 576 38.95 -11.93 -51.25
N GLY A 577 38.77 -10.63 -51.57
CA GLY A 577 39.64 -9.50 -51.95
C GLY A 577 38.83 -8.24 -52.39
N GLU A 578 39.43 -7.03 -52.30
CA GLU A 578 39.04 -5.71 -52.89
C GLU A 578 37.75 -4.94 -52.43
N ASP A 579 37.80 -3.60 -52.66
CA ASP A 579 36.80 -2.51 -52.57
C ASP A 579 35.96 -2.26 -51.28
N GLY A 580 35.77 -1.00 -50.82
CA GLY A 580 36.29 0.27 -51.33
C GLY A 580 35.92 1.54 -50.51
N LYS A 581 36.54 2.66 -50.90
CA LYS A 581 36.35 4.09 -50.55
C LYS A 581 35.00 4.48 -49.88
N SER A 582 35.01 5.11 -48.69
CA SER A 582 35.06 6.58 -48.41
C SER A 582 33.69 7.08 -47.87
N ASP A 583 33.47 8.27 -47.32
CA ASP A 583 34.22 9.55 -47.24
C ASP A 583 34.01 10.27 -45.88
N GLU A 584 34.86 11.27 -45.61
CA GLU A 584 34.64 12.57 -44.91
C GLU A 584 33.78 12.73 -43.61
N SER A 585 34.02 13.73 -42.74
CA SER A 585 35.22 14.56 -42.43
C SER A 585 35.01 15.42 -41.15
N ILE A 586 36.12 15.98 -40.62
CA ILE A 586 36.25 17.31 -39.96
C ILE A 586 35.41 17.58 -38.67
N PHE A 587 36.02 17.65 -37.47
CA PHE A 587 36.89 18.72 -36.89
C PHE A 587 36.18 20.10 -36.73
N GLY A 588 36.34 20.86 -35.64
CA GLY A 588 37.09 20.67 -34.38
C GLY A 588 36.83 21.85 -33.41
N GLN A 589 37.42 21.84 -32.19
CA GLN A 589 37.27 22.92 -31.18
C GLN A 589 38.58 23.23 -30.44
N GLU A 590 39.02 24.50 -30.54
CA GLU A 590 40.03 25.21 -29.71
C GLU A 590 39.72 26.72 -29.84
N HIS A 591 39.99 27.65 -28.91
CA HIS A 591 40.57 27.65 -27.56
C HIS A 591 39.83 28.69 -26.67
N GLY A 592 40.03 28.68 -25.33
CA GLY A 592 39.66 29.80 -24.45
C GLY A 592 39.85 29.50 -22.95
N ASN A 593 40.78 30.20 -22.29
CA ASN A 593 41.22 29.92 -20.90
C ASN A 593 40.52 30.81 -19.86
N ASP A 594 40.18 30.29 -18.65
CA ASP A 594 40.86 30.62 -17.37
C ASP A 594 40.06 30.32 -16.06
N ASN A 595 40.77 29.74 -15.07
CA ASN A 595 40.67 29.91 -13.59
C ASN A 595 39.36 29.64 -12.79
N VAL A 596 39.40 28.69 -11.82
CA VAL A 596 39.46 28.92 -10.33
C VAL A 596 39.19 27.63 -9.48
N ILE A 597 40.28 27.10 -8.89
CA ILE A 597 40.50 26.49 -7.54
C ILE A 597 39.28 26.36 -6.58
N PRO A 598 39.00 25.19 -5.90
CA PRO A 598 39.67 24.92 -4.61
C PRO A 598 39.87 23.47 -4.07
N LYS A 599 41.09 23.28 -3.50
CA LYS A 599 41.46 22.60 -2.22
C LYS A 599 41.53 21.06 -2.09
N SER A 600 42.61 20.65 -1.43
CA SER A 600 43.03 19.31 -0.95
C SER A 600 42.97 19.20 0.58
N TYR A 601 43.02 17.98 1.14
CA TYR A 601 43.65 17.53 2.41
C TYR A 601 43.08 16.13 2.81
N PRO A 602 43.74 15.32 3.66
CA PRO A 602 45.16 14.94 3.67
C PRO A 602 45.36 13.39 3.74
N GLU A 603 46.59 12.90 3.53
CA GLU A 603 46.96 11.51 3.81
C GLU A 603 47.26 11.28 5.31
N PRO A 604 46.83 10.16 5.93
CA PRO A 604 47.27 9.75 7.25
C PRO A 604 48.46 8.76 7.20
N TYR A 605 49.66 9.31 7.31
CA TYR A 605 50.74 8.84 8.20
C TYR A 605 50.89 7.31 8.41
N ILE A 606 51.85 6.67 7.74
CA ILE A 606 52.30 5.29 8.05
C ILE A 606 53.32 5.36 9.22
N PRO A 607 53.06 4.72 10.38
CA PRO A 607 54.06 4.59 11.44
C PRO A 607 55.12 3.53 11.09
N ASN A 608 56.37 3.75 11.53
CA ASN A 608 57.44 2.77 11.36
C ASN A 608 57.23 1.50 12.19
N GLN A 609 57.82 0.41 11.68
CA GLN A 609 58.33 -0.77 12.39
C GLN A 609 57.86 -0.98 13.85
N ILE A 610 57.02 -2.00 14.05
CA ILE A 610 56.99 -2.76 15.29
C ILE A 610 57.73 -4.07 15.03
N GLU A 611 58.83 -4.32 15.74
CA GLU A 611 59.45 -5.65 15.76
C GLU A 611 58.54 -6.61 16.52
N VAL A 612 58.09 -7.68 15.84
CA VAL A 612 57.44 -8.81 16.50
C VAL A 612 58.46 -9.95 16.55
N GLY A 613 58.85 -10.35 17.76
CA GLY A 613 59.82 -11.42 17.97
C GLY A 613 59.32 -12.80 17.51
N PRO A 614 60.22 -13.78 17.33
CA PRO A 614 59.87 -15.08 16.77
C PRO A 614 59.08 -15.94 17.77
N ILE A 615 57.75 -15.89 17.67
CA ILE A 615 56.84 -16.82 18.36
C ILE A 615 55.78 -17.33 17.39
N PHE A 616 56.18 -18.21 16.48
CA PHE A 616 55.40 -19.37 16.04
C PHE A 616 56.40 -20.39 15.46
N ASP A 617 56.66 -21.45 16.23
CA ASP A 617 57.50 -22.57 15.79
C ASP A 617 56.70 -23.47 14.81
N GLY A 618 57.38 -24.36 14.09
CA GLY A 618 56.86 -25.12 12.94
C GLY A 618 55.82 -26.21 13.23
N THR A 619 54.96 -26.05 14.24
CA THR A 619 53.93 -27.02 14.64
C THR A 619 52.62 -26.89 13.85
N LEU A 620 52.25 -25.69 13.40
CA LEU A 620 50.91 -25.42 12.85
C LEU A 620 50.52 -26.34 11.67
N THR A 621 51.44 -26.58 10.74
CA THR A 621 51.24 -27.51 9.61
C THR A 621 51.20 -28.99 10.01
N ARG A 622 51.76 -29.35 11.18
CA ARG A 622 51.81 -30.72 11.68
C ARG A 622 50.51 -31.13 12.39
N ASP A 623 49.84 -30.17 13.02
CA ASP A 623 48.62 -30.40 13.81
C ASP A 623 47.33 -30.17 12.98
N ILE A 624 47.35 -29.28 11.97
CA ILE A 624 46.19 -29.03 11.08
C ILE A 624 45.83 -30.25 10.20
N VAL A 625 46.84 -30.89 9.58
CA VAL A 625 46.61 -31.94 8.56
C VAL A 625 45.88 -33.18 9.11
N PRO A 626 46.17 -33.67 10.35
CA PRO A 626 45.35 -34.68 11.01
C PRO A 626 43.87 -34.27 11.17
N THR A 627 43.59 -33.10 11.73
CA THR A 627 42.20 -32.65 12.01
C THR A 627 41.36 -32.53 10.74
N LEU A 628 41.95 -32.04 9.64
CA LEU A 628 41.30 -32.00 8.32
C LEU A 628 41.11 -33.40 7.70
N THR A 629 41.91 -34.39 8.10
CA THR A 629 41.83 -35.77 7.59
C THR A 629 40.78 -36.58 8.36
N ASP A 630 40.68 -36.42 9.68
CA ASP A 630 39.64 -37.08 10.48
C ASP A 630 38.23 -36.56 10.16
N ALA A 631 38.10 -35.26 9.87
CA ALA A 631 36.85 -34.67 9.36
C ALA A 631 36.34 -35.34 8.06
N TYR A 632 37.26 -35.76 7.18
CA TYR A 632 36.97 -36.46 5.92
C TYR A 632 36.64 -37.94 6.15
N ASN A 633 37.35 -38.61 7.06
CA ASN A 633 37.16 -40.04 7.36
C ASN A 633 35.75 -40.37 7.88
N CYS A 634 35.06 -39.42 8.52
CA CYS A 634 33.66 -39.56 8.98
C CYS A 634 32.59 -39.61 7.86
N LEU A 635 32.98 -39.63 6.57
CA LEU A 635 32.05 -39.60 5.43
C LEU A 635 31.76 -40.98 4.82
N ILE A 636 32.47 -42.05 5.20
CA ILE A 636 32.36 -43.39 4.58
C ILE A 636 31.43 -44.31 5.39
N PRO A 637 30.30 -44.81 4.84
CA PRO A 637 29.49 -45.84 5.48
C PRO A 637 30.13 -47.23 5.34
N PRO A 638 29.99 -48.13 6.34
CA PRO A 638 30.55 -49.49 6.27
C PRO A 638 29.80 -50.35 5.23
N PRO A 639 30.49 -51.32 4.58
CA PRO A 639 29.89 -52.16 3.54
C PRO A 639 28.80 -53.11 4.09
N PRO A 640 27.79 -53.46 3.26
CA PRO A 640 26.64 -54.23 3.71
C PRO A 640 26.99 -55.70 3.99
N GLY A 641 26.98 -56.09 5.28
CA GLY A 641 27.14 -57.49 5.68
C GLY A 641 27.35 -57.73 7.18
N TYR A 642 27.95 -56.78 7.90
CA TYR A 642 28.34 -57.00 9.30
C TYR A 642 27.19 -56.77 10.29
N LYS A 643 26.68 -57.84 10.91
CA LYS A 643 25.66 -57.77 11.97
C LYS A 643 26.33 -57.62 13.34
N VAL A 644 26.25 -56.43 13.93
CA VAL A 644 26.54 -56.24 15.36
C VAL A 644 25.27 -56.57 16.18
N PRO A 645 25.31 -57.50 17.15
CA PRO A 645 24.13 -57.85 17.94
C PRO A 645 23.85 -56.81 19.04
N ILE A 646 22.57 -56.41 19.17
CA ILE A 646 22.12 -55.51 20.23
C ILE A 646 22.29 -56.19 21.60
N LYS A 647 23.02 -55.54 22.51
CA LYS A 647 23.03 -55.86 23.95
C LYS A 647 22.98 -54.59 24.79
N TRP A 648 21.80 -54.31 25.35
CA TRP A 648 21.63 -53.39 26.48
C TRP A 648 22.04 -54.08 27.79
N PRO A 649 22.76 -53.41 28.71
CA PRO A 649 22.56 -53.58 30.15
C PRO A 649 21.17 -52.99 30.47
N LYS A 650 20.15 -53.77 30.85
CA LYS A 650 19.92 -54.36 32.18
C LYS A 650 19.97 -53.33 33.32
N SER A 651 18.86 -53.24 34.05
CA SER A 651 18.59 -52.32 35.15
C SER A 651 19.05 -52.85 36.52
N ARG A 652 19.33 -51.90 37.43
CA ARG A 652 19.30 -51.97 38.91
C ARG A 652 19.60 -53.32 39.61
N ASP A 653 20.66 -53.28 40.42
CA ASP A 653 20.58 -53.34 41.91
C ASP A 653 21.58 -52.26 42.40
N GLU A 654 21.35 -51.36 43.35
CA GLU A 654 20.72 -51.42 44.69
C GLU A 654 21.45 -52.29 45.73
N VAL A 655 22.61 -51.80 46.19
CA VAL A 655 23.08 -52.05 47.57
C VAL A 655 23.07 -50.74 48.35
N TRP A 656 22.21 -50.68 49.35
CA TRP A 656 22.07 -49.56 50.27
C TRP A 656 23.13 -49.58 51.38
N GLN A 657 23.73 -48.42 51.66
CA GLN A 657 23.89 -47.89 53.02
C GLN A 657 23.88 -46.36 52.92
N ARG A 658 22.78 -45.67 53.25
CA ARG A 658 22.21 -45.39 54.59
C ARG A 658 23.01 -44.35 55.38
N HIS A 659 22.29 -43.27 55.69
CA HIS A 659 22.33 -42.47 56.91
C HIS A 659 23.55 -42.61 57.85
N LEU A 660 24.19 -41.48 58.12
CA LEU A 660 23.84 -40.77 59.37
C LEU A 660 24.06 -39.26 59.25
N LEU A 661 23.24 -38.52 60.01
CA LEU A 661 23.39 -37.09 60.32
C LEU A 661 24.66 -36.87 61.17
N PRO A 662 25.23 -35.64 61.29
CA PRO A 662 24.45 -34.44 61.60
C PRO A 662 24.84 -33.08 60.97
N SER A 663 23.81 -32.24 60.83
CA SER A 663 23.71 -30.81 61.23
C SER A 663 24.78 -29.77 60.84
N LEU A 664 24.30 -28.53 60.68
CA LEU A 664 25.05 -27.31 60.30
C LEU A 664 25.46 -27.36 58.80
N CYS A 665 25.05 -26.46 57.89
CA CYS A 665 24.58 -25.08 58.05
C CYS A 665 23.35 -24.68 57.20
N ILE A 666 22.42 -25.58 56.89
CA ILE A 666 21.16 -25.23 56.14
C ILE A 666 20.09 -24.59 57.06
N GLY A 667 20.52 -23.73 58.01
CA GLY A 667 19.64 -23.03 58.95
C GLY A 667 19.43 -21.54 58.62
N ALA A 668 20.33 -20.92 57.85
CA ALA A 668 20.37 -19.46 57.71
C ALA A 668 19.46 -18.88 56.61
N LEU A 669 19.23 -19.60 55.51
CA LEU A 669 18.59 -19.04 54.31
C LEU A 669 17.08 -19.33 54.19
N PHE A 670 16.57 -20.39 54.82
CA PHE A 670 15.14 -20.74 54.73
C PHE A 670 14.25 -19.95 55.71
N LEU A 671 14.83 -19.39 56.79
CA LEU A 671 14.10 -18.58 57.77
C LEU A 671 13.71 -17.18 57.24
N VAL A 672 14.41 -16.65 56.24
CA VAL A 672 14.11 -15.33 55.67
C VAL A 672 12.91 -15.37 54.72
N PHE A 673 12.80 -16.41 53.89
CA PHE A 673 11.76 -16.50 52.85
C PHE A 673 10.37 -16.86 53.40
N VAL A 674 10.28 -17.63 54.48
CA VAL A 674 8.98 -18.02 55.07
C VAL A 674 8.34 -16.85 55.83
N PHE A 675 9.14 -15.97 56.43
CA PHE A 675 8.65 -14.83 57.24
C PHE A 675 7.96 -13.72 56.42
N MET A 676 8.07 -13.74 55.08
CA MET A 676 7.42 -12.76 54.19
C MET A 676 6.20 -13.29 53.44
N TYR A 677 5.83 -14.57 53.55
CA TYR A 677 4.77 -15.13 52.70
C TYR A 677 3.46 -15.52 53.41
N TYR A 678 3.46 -15.87 54.71
CA TYR A 678 2.21 -16.10 55.46
C TYR A 678 2.28 -15.65 56.93
N GLY A 679 1.38 -14.72 57.29
CA GLY A 679 1.25 -14.10 58.61
C GLY A 679 0.35 -12.84 58.52
N SER A 680 -0.92 -12.98 58.12
CA SER A 680 -2.06 -13.33 58.98
C SER A 680 -2.43 -12.19 59.95
N PHE A 681 -3.37 -11.28 59.64
CA PHE A 681 -4.85 -11.36 59.70
C PHE A 681 -5.48 -11.34 61.12
N PHE A 682 -6.66 -10.69 61.22
CA PHE A 682 -7.43 -10.34 62.42
C PHE A 682 -6.86 -9.17 63.25
N ASP A 683 -7.62 -8.16 63.70
CA ASP A 683 -9.06 -7.81 63.53
C ASP A 683 -9.21 -6.24 63.60
N SER A 684 -10.35 -5.53 63.61
CA SER A 684 -11.76 -5.90 63.85
C SER A 684 -12.80 -4.94 63.25
N GLN A 685 -13.94 -5.53 62.84
CA GLN A 685 -15.31 -4.99 62.69
C GLN A 685 -15.57 -3.64 61.96
N GLY A 686 -16.41 -3.70 60.92
CA GLY A 686 -17.10 -2.54 60.33
C GLY A 686 -17.81 -2.84 58.99
N GLN A 687 -19.13 -2.69 58.93
CA GLN A 687 -19.97 -2.72 57.71
C GLN A 687 -20.70 -1.37 57.53
N PRO A 688 -21.24 -1.04 56.35
CA PRO A 688 -20.69 -1.16 54.99
C PRO A 688 -20.91 0.14 54.17
N THR A 689 -20.51 0.17 52.88
CA THR A 689 -21.17 0.83 51.70
C THR A 689 -20.22 1.50 50.68
N ASN A 690 -20.57 1.34 49.39
CA ASN A 690 -20.47 2.24 48.21
C ASN A 690 -19.29 3.20 47.90
N THR A 691 -19.21 3.49 46.59
CA THR A 691 -18.63 4.67 45.90
C THR A 691 -17.11 4.85 45.75
N ALA A 692 -16.70 4.76 44.48
CA ALA A 692 -15.85 5.70 43.70
C ALA A 692 -14.48 6.21 44.20
N LEU A 693 -13.48 6.06 43.32
CA LEU A 693 -12.18 6.78 43.27
C LEU A 693 -11.25 6.46 44.48
N GLU A 694 -9.94 6.76 44.51
CA GLU A 694 -9.07 7.60 43.66
C GLU A 694 -7.57 7.20 43.80
N HIS A 695 -6.66 7.90 43.09
CA HIS A 695 -5.21 8.02 43.36
C HIS A 695 -4.30 6.75 43.28
N GLY A 696 -2.96 6.85 43.11
CA GLY A 696 -2.19 8.04 42.69
C GLY A 696 -0.66 8.05 42.96
N SER A 697 0.14 7.87 41.88
CA SER A 697 1.47 8.48 41.63
C SER A 697 2.79 7.94 42.25
N LYS A 698 3.91 8.24 41.53
CA LYS A 698 5.35 8.31 41.93
C LYS A 698 6.11 6.96 41.99
N PHE A 699 7.47 6.91 41.83
CA PHE A 699 8.48 7.89 42.26
C PHE A 699 9.83 7.97 41.48
N SER A 700 10.13 9.13 40.85
CA SER A 700 11.50 9.68 40.52
C SER A 700 12.36 8.98 39.42
N LYS A 701 13.53 9.47 38.95
CA LYS A 701 14.47 10.54 39.42
C LYS A 701 15.44 11.03 38.30
N SER A 702 15.73 12.34 38.22
CA SER A 702 16.96 13.00 37.67
C SER A 702 16.73 14.53 37.67
N SER A 703 17.38 15.35 38.52
CA SER A 703 18.77 15.85 38.53
C SER A 703 18.99 17.09 37.63
N SER A 704 18.99 18.27 38.26
CA SER A 704 19.19 19.59 37.63
C SER A 704 20.67 19.91 37.40
N TRP A 705 20.96 20.73 36.38
CA TRP A 705 22.16 21.57 36.31
C TRP A 705 21.71 23.02 36.16
N SER A 706 22.23 23.91 37.01
CA SER A 706 21.87 25.33 37.07
C SER A 706 23.08 26.17 36.70
N ILE A 707 22.84 27.29 35.99
CA ILE A 707 23.78 28.40 35.88
C ILE A 707 22.96 29.67 36.14
N ASP A 708 23.35 30.42 37.16
CA ASP A 708 22.77 31.73 37.47
C ASP A 708 23.39 32.81 36.58
N ASP A 709 22.61 33.82 36.22
CA ASP A 709 23.10 35.17 36.00
C ASP A 709 22.02 36.18 36.47
N SER A 710 22.45 37.34 36.94
CA SER A 710 21.64 38.26 37.75
C SER A 710 21.45 39.62 37.09
N GLY A 711 20.24 40.20 37.22
CA GLY A 711 19.95 41.56 36.76
C GLY A 711 18.72 42.14 37.44
N GLU A 712 18.95 43.13 38.31
CA GLU A 712 17.92 44.06 38.82
C GLU A 712 17.49 44.98 37.64
N ASP A 713 16.31 45.62 37.62
CA ASP A 713 15.73 46.52 38.62
C ASP A 713 14.31 46.98 38.14
N GLY A 714 13.60 47.80 38.92
CA GLY A 714 12.49 48.65 38.43
C GLY A 714 11.09 48.30 38.94
N LYS A 715 10.75 48.78 40.15
CA LYS A 715 9.35 48.87 40.63
C LYS A 715 8.66 50.16 40.14
N SER A 716 7.35 50.11 39.93
CA SER A 716 6.47 51.28 40.09
C SER A 716 5.00 50.88 40.35
N ASP A 717 4.71 50.71 41.65
CA ASP A 717 3.48 51.03 42.39
C ASP A 717 2.08 50.50 41.98
N GLU A 718 1.25 50.43 43.03
CA GLU A 718 -0.04 49.73 43.10
C GLU A 718 -1.24 50.66 42.84
N SER A 719 -2.41 50.06 42.60
CA SER A 719 -3.66 50.62 43.13
C SER A 719 -4.59 49.48 43.56
N ILE A 720 -4.87 49.40 44.86
CA ILE A 720 -5.56 48.29 45.51
C ILE A 720 -7.07 48.36 45.29
N PHE A 721 -7.68 47.24 44.89
CA PHE A 721 -9.04 46.87 45.28
C PHE A 721 -9.13 45.36 45.39
N GLY A 722 -9.15 44.85 46.63
CA GLY A 722 -9.35 43.43 46.92
C GLY A 722 -10.74 43.17 47.49
N GLN A 723 -11.38 42.11 47.03
CA GLN A 723 -12.34 41.35 47.85
C GLN A 723 -12.32 39.88 47.42
N GLU A 724 -12.49 38.99 48.39
CA GLU A 724 -12.14 37.58 48.29
C GLU A 724 -13.25 36.74 47.65
N HIS A 725 -12.91 35.78 46.79
CA HIS A 725 -13.69 34.55 46.60
C HIS A 725 -12.85 33.42 45.98
N GLY A 726 -12.88 32.24 46.61
CA GLY A 726 -12.65 30.92 45.97
C GLY A 726 -11.33 30.69 45.25
N ASN A 727 -10.28 30.29 45.97
CA ASN A 727 -9.01 29.85 45.37
C ASN A 727 -9.07 28.39 44.86
N ASP A 728 -9.91 28.12 43.87
CA ASP A 728 -9.89 26.87 43.10
C ASP A 728 -8.66 26.88 42.17
N ASN A 729 -7.53 26.37 42.66
CA ASN A 729 -6.27 26.24 41.92
C ASN A 729 -6.37 25.13 40.83
N VAL A 730 -7.17 25.38 39.79
CA VAL A 730 -7.28 24.52 38.60
C VAL A 730 -5.97 24.60 37.82
N ILE A 731 -5.07 23.63 38.03
CA ILE A 731 -3.84 23.50 37.25
C ILE A 731 -4.23 23.17 35.79
N PRO A 732 -3.98 24.05 34.80
CA PRO A 732 -4.47 23.82 33.45
C PRO A 732 -3.72 22.66 32.76
N LYS A 733 -4.46 21.79 32.07
CA LYS A 733 -3.86 20.66 31.31
C LYS A 733 -3.00 21.21 30.17
N SER A 734 -1.69 20.92 30.20
CA SER A 734 -0.79 21.27 29.10
C SER A 734 -0.85 20.22 27.99
N TYR A 735 -1.32 20.61 26.81
CA TYR A 735 -1.26 19.75 25.62
C TYR A 735 0.17 19.69 25.06
N PRO A 736 0.68 18.52 24.66
CA PRO A 736 1.96 18.40 23.98
C PRO A 736 1.87 18.98 22.55
N VAL A 737 3.03 19.26 21.94
CA VAL A 737 3.12 19.52 20.50
C VAL A 737 3.25 18.15 19.79
N CYS A 738 2.61 17.99 18.63
CA CYS A 738 2.73 16.78 17.82
C CYS A 738 4.15 16.66 17.19
N ASP A 739 4.47 15.52 16.56
CA ASP A 739 5.70 15.39 15.74
C ASP A 739 5.62 16.32 14.51
N ASP A 740 6.76 16.81 14.01
CA ASP A 740 6.80 17.72 12.87
C ASP A 740 6.18 17.10 11.59
N ARG A 741 6.12 15.77 11.50
CA ARG A 741 5.37 15.01 10.48
C ARG A 741 3.87 15.29 10.47
N HIS A 742 3.28 15.73 11.59
CA HIS A 742 1.86 16.06 11.68
C HIS A 742 1.54 17.50 11.26
N SER A 743 2.52 18.30 10.83
CA SER A 743 2.34 19.72 10.45
C SER A 743 1.31 19.97 9.33
N GLU A 744 0.96 18.95 8.55
CA GLU A 744 -0.05 19.00 7.48
C GLU A 744 -1.36 18.26 7.82
N LEU A 745 -1.52 17.73 9.04
CA LEU A 745 -2.62 16.85 9.39
C LEU A 745 -4.00 17.52 9.21
N ILE A 746 -4.86 16.84 8.45
CA ILE A 746 -6.28 17.18 8.28
C ILE A 746 -7.09 15.97 8.79
N PRO A 747 -7.49 15.92 10.07
CA PRO A 747 -7.88 14.66 10.72
C PRO A 747 -9.00 13.86 10.01
N CYS A 748 -9.94 14.55 9.33
CA CYS A 748 -11.05 13.91 8.61
C CYS A 748 -10.76 13.58 7.13
N LEU A 749 -9.55 13.87 6.63
CA LEU A 749 -9.10 13.59 5.26
C LEU A 749 -7.70 12.95 5.25
N ASP A 750 -7.25 12.47 6.41
CA ASP A 750 -5.96 11.78 6.59
C ASP A 750 -6.12 10.28 6.30
N ARG A 751 -5.39 9.78 5.30
CA ARG A 751 -5.55 8.40 4.83
C ARG A 751 -5.16 7.37 5.89
N ASN A 752 -4.17 7.66 6.72
CA ASN A 752 -3.69 6.73 7.74
C ASN A 752 -4.73 6.54 8.85
N LEU A 753 -5.32 7.62 9.37
CA LEU A 753 -6.47 7.56 10.28
C LEU A 753 -7.65 6.80 9.64
N ILE A 754 -7.95 7.07 8.37
CA ILE A 754 -9.03 6.39 7.64
C ILE A 754 -8.77 4.88 7.55
N TYR A 755 -7.59 4.43 7.13
CA TYR A 755 -7.25 3.00 7.09
C TYR A 755 -7.33 2.34 8.48
N GLN A 756 -6.92 3.04 9.55
CA GLN A 756 -7.05 2.55 10.92
C GLN A 756 -8.51 2.33 11.35
N THR A 757 -9.49 3.08 10.82
CA THR A 757 -10.92 2.85 11.14
C THR A 757 -11.49 1.56 10.53
N ARG A 758 -10.81 0.98 9.53
CA ARG A 758 -11.25 -0.23 8.78
C ARG A 758 -12.60 -0.08 8.07
N LEU A 759 -12.96 1.15 7.68
CA LEU A 759 -14.09 1.40 6.79
C LEU A 759 -13.92 0.65 5.46
N LYS A 760 -15.02 0.16 4.91
CA LYS A 760 -15.06 -0.44 3.56
C LYS A 760 -15.51 0.62 2.58
N LEU A 761 -14.55 1.36 2.03
CA LEU A 761 -14.80 2.45 1.09
C LEU A 761 -14.73 1.93 -0.35
N ASP A 762 -15.68 2.34 -1.20
CA ASP A 762 -15.62 2.09 -2.64
C ASP A 762 -14.67 3.11 -3.30
N LEU A 763 -13.51 2.61 -3.70
CA LEU A 763 -12.48 3.43 -4.37
C LEU A 763 -12.95 3.96 -5.73
N SER A 764 -13.86 3.26 -6.41
CA SER A 764 -14.40 3.68 -7.72
C SER A 764 -15.41 4.82 -7.61
N LEU A 765 -15.99 5.02 -6.43
CA LEU A 765 -16.91 6.13 -6.12
C LEU A 765 -16.21 7.31 -5.43
N MET A 766 -14.87 7.29 -5.37
CA MET A 766 -14.03 8.30 -4.72
C MET A 766 -14.30 8.47 -3.21
N GLU A 767 -14.93 7.48 -2.55
CA GLU A 767 -15.27 7.54 -1.11
C GLU A 767 -14.04 7.78 -0.22
N HIS A 768 -12.85 7.33 -0.66
CA HIS A 768 -11.57 7.55 0.02
C HIS A 768 -11.05 8.99 0.00
N TYR A 769 -11.72 9.89 -0.73
CA TYR A 769 -11.50 11.35 -0.69
C TYR A 769 -12.62 12.12 0.01
N GLU A 770 -13.64 11.44 0.51
CA GLU A 770 -14.70 12.03 1.33
C GLU A 770 -14.25 12.21 2.79
N ARG A 771 -15.02 13.00 3.55
CA ARG A 771 -14.74 13.24 4.98
C ARG A 771 -15.05 11.99 5.81
N HIS A 772 -14.04 11.45 6.49
CA HIS A 772 -14.16 10.33 7.42
C HIS A 772 -13.39 10.66 8.70
N CYS A 773 -14.09 11.21 9.70
CA CYS A 773 -13.45 11.69 10.92
C CYS A 773 -13.12 10.57 11.93
N PRO A 774 -12.00 10.68 12.68
CA PRO A 774 -11.64 9.71 13.71
C PRO A 774 -12.58 9.79 14.92
N HIS A 775 -12.88 8.62 15.49
CA HIS A 775 -13.56 8.50 16.79
C HIS A 775 -12.75 9.21 17.89
N PRO A 776 -13.39 9.81 18.92
CA PRO A 776 -12.71 10.58 19.96
C PRO A 776 -11.44 9.93 20.56
N ASP A 777 -11.45 8.62 20.83
CA ASP A 777 -10.29 7.89 21.40
C ASP A 777 -9.06 7.82 20.47
N ARG A 778 -9.17 8.33 19.23
CA ARG A 778 -8.11 8.38 18.21
C ARG A 778 -7.88 9.78 17.66
N ARG A 779 -8.39 10.81 18.34
CA ARG A 779 -8.08 12.21 18.02
C ARG A 779 -6.66 12.53 18.51
N TYR A 780 -5.95 13.34 17.73
CA TYR A 780 -4.61 13.81 18.10
C TYR A 780 -4.74 14.94 19.11
N ASN A 781 -4.68 14.61 20.40
CA ASN A 781 -4.79 15.56 21.50
C ASN A 781 -3.44 16.29 21.72
N CYS A 782 -2.94 16.94 20.65
CA CYS A 782 -1.68 17.67 20.61
C CYS A 782 -1.77 18.88 19.67
N LEU A 783 -0.91 19.87 19.89
CA LEU A 783 -0.81 21.09 19.10
C LEU A 783 -0.01 20.81 17.82
N ILE A 784 -0.60 21.10 16.66
CA ILE A 784 0.00 20.79 15.35
C ILE A 784 1.12 21.78 15.03
N PRO A 785 2.41 21.36 14.90
CA PRO A 785 3.50 22.29 14.64
C PRO A 785 3.34 22.98 13.27
N PRO A 786 3.75 24.25 13.11
CA PRO A 786 3.95 24.83 11.79
C PRO A 786 5.12 24.13 11.07
N PRO A 787 5.16 24.08 9.73
CA PRO A 787 6.19 23.36 9.00
C PRO A 787 7.61 23.91 9.29
N PRO A 788 8.66 23.06 9.22
CA PRO A 788 10.04 23.48 9.50
C PRO A 788 10.47 24.68 8.65
N GLY A 789 10.87 25.78 9.30
CA GLY A 789 11.29 27.01 8.63
C GLY A 789 10.16 27.96 8.20
N TYR A 790 8.91 27.73 8.64
CA TYR A 790 7.74 28.58 8.37
C TYR A 790 8.02 30.09 8.46
N LYS A 791 7.56 30.83 7.44
CA LYS A 791 7.72 32.28 7.33
C LYS A 791 6.37 32.99 7.45
N VAL A 792 6.38 34.19 8.01
CA VAL A 792 5.17 35.05 8.06
C VAL A 792 4.64 35.23 6.62
N PRO A 793 3.38 34.87 6.33
CA PRO A 793 2.84 34.89 4.97
C PRO A 793 3.01 36.23 4.27
N ILE A 794 3.20 36.17 2.95
CA ILE A 794 3.27 37.35 2.10
C ILE A 794 1.91 38.07 2.17
N LYS A 795 1.91 39.40 2.18
CA LYS A 795 0.67 40.18 2.37
C LYS A 795 -0.11 40.37 1.08
N TRP A 796 -1.43 40.40 1.21
CA TRP A 796 -2.34 40.78 0.12
C TRP A 796 -2.03 42.21 -0.38
N PRO A 797 -2.13 42.53 -1.68
CA PRO A 797 -2.48 41.64 -2.79
C PRO A 797 -1.34 40.77 -3.32
N LYS A 798 -0.08 41.02 -2.90
CA LYS A 798 1.10 40.36 -3.48
C LYS A 798 1.09 38.84 -3.29
N SER A 799 0.47 38.36 -2.20
CA SER A 799 0.24 36.94 -1.94
C SER A 799 -0.48 36.20 -3.06
N ARG A 800 -1.33 36.89 -3.85
CA ARG A 800 -2.03 36.29 -5.00
C ARG A 800 -1.03 35.67 -5.99
N ASP A 801 0.16 36.26 -6.13
CA ASP A 801 1.12 35.94 -7.19
C ASP A 801 2.45 35.37 -6.67
N GLU A 802 2.76 35.48 -5.37
CA GLU A 802 3.90 34.80 -4.74
C GLU A 802 3.62 34.32 -3.30
N VAL A 803 4.15 33.15 -2.94
CA VAL A 803 4.16 32.59 -1.57
C VAL A 803 5.55 32.08 -1.20
N TRP A 804 5.81 31.85 0.09
CA TRP A 804 7.05 31.24 0.56
C TRP A 804 7.05 29.73 0.33
N GLN A 805 8.15 29.16 -0.15
CA GLN A 805 8.28 27.71 -0.31
C GLN A 805 8.23 26.99 1.05
N ALA A 806 8.84 27.58 2.09
CA ALA A 806 8.87 27.01 3.45
C ALA A 806 7.52 26.98 4.20
N ASN A 807 6.44 27.52 3.62
CA ASN A 807 5.10 27.45 4.20
C ASN A 807 4.29 26.25 3.70
N ILE A 808 4.75 25.60 2.63
CA ILE A 808 4.03 24.56 1.89
C ILE A 808 5.01 23.42 1.64
N PRO A 809 4.90 22.29 2.37
CA PRO A 809 5.69 21.10 2.07
C PRO A 809 5.35 20.49 0.70
N HIS A 810 6.10 19.46 0.30
CA HIS A 810 5.84 18.66 -0.92
C HIS A 810 5.69 19.46 -2.23
N THR A 811 6.63 20.39 -2.49
CA THR A 811 6.58 21.30 -3.65
C THR A 811 6.92 20.66 -5.01
N HIS A 812 6.83 19.33 -5.14
CA HIS A 812 7.12 18.58 -6.37
C HIS A 812 6.29 19.07 -7.57
N LEU A 813 5.01 19.39 -7.34
CA LEU A 813 4.09 19.93 -8.34
C LEU A 813 4.62 21.22 -9.02
N ALA A 814 5.48 21.98 -8.34
CA ALA A 814 6.11 23.19 -8.88
C ALA A 814 7.26 22.90 -9.87
N HIS A 815 7.86 21.71 -9.79
CA HIS A 815 8.83 21.23 -10.78
C HIS A 815 8.09 20.55 -11.94
N GLU A 816 7.15 19.66 -11.61
CA GLU A 816 6.32 18.86 -12.52
C GLU A 816 5.44 19.64 -13.51
N LYS A 817 5.10 20.90 -13.21
CA LYS A 817 4.16 21.75 -13.99
C LYS A 817 4.75 23.12 -14.33
N SER A 818 6.08 23.23 -14.27
CA SER A 818 6.84 24.44 -14.58
C SER A 818 6.72 24.85 -16.06
N ASP A 819 6.63 23.86 -16.95
CA ASP A 819 6.35 23.96 -18.39
C ASP A 819 5.07 24.76 -18.72
N GLN A 820 4.02 24.59 -17.93
CA GLN A 820 2.68 25.13 -18.22
C GLN A 820 2.42 26.51 -17.61
N ASN A 821 3.45 27.17 -17.06
CA ASN A 821 3.34 28.45 -16.34
C ASN A 821 2.31 28.43 -15.18
N TRP A 822 2.03 27.25 -14.60
CA TRP A 822 1.16 27.13 -13.41
C TRP A 822 1.79 27.85 -12.21
N MET A 823 3.05 27.49 -11.92
CA MET A 823 3.86 28.04 -10.85
C MET A 823 5.35 27.87 -11.18
N VAL A 824 6.20 28.73 -10.63
CA VAL A 824 7.64 28.78 -10.89
C VAL A 824 8.38 29.03 -9.58
N VAL A 825 9.31 28.14 -9.22
CA VAL A 825 10.20 28.33 -8.07
C VAL A 825 11.22 29.43 -8.40
N LYS A 826 11.34 30.44 -7.55
CA LYS A 826 12.28 31.56 -7.70
C LYS A 826 12.92 31.89 -6.35
N GLY A 827 14.11 31.34 -6.10
CA GLY A 827 14.75 31.42 -4.79
C GLY A 827 13.93 30.68 -3.75
N ASP A 828 13.62 31.34 -2.63
CA ASP A 828 12.84 30.79 -1.51
C ASP A 828 11.31 30.96 -1.65
N LYS A 829 10.84 31.26 -2.87
CA LYS A 829 9.44 31.54 -3.19
C LYS A 829 8.93 30.73 -4.36
N ILE A 830 7.61 30.53 -4.35
CA ILE A 830 6.84 30.03 -5.50
C ILE A 830 6.03 31.20 -6.06
N VAL A 831 6.19 31.47 -7.35
CA VAL A 831 5.49 32.52 -8.09
C VAL A 831 4.41 31.88 -8.97
N PHE A 832 3.25 32.50 -9.10
CA PHE A 832 2.12 32.00 -9.91
C PHE A 832 1.88 32.94 -11.09
N PRO A 833 2.35 32.62 -12.32
CA PRO A 833 2.12 33.42 -13.52
C PRO A 833 0.64 33.55 -13.94
N GLY A 834 -0.26 32.80 -13.30
CA GLY A 834 -1.66 32.70 -13.70
C GLY A 834 -1.89 31.75 -14.88
N GLY A 835 -0.89 30.96 -15.28
CA GLY A 835 -1.05 29.92 -16.30
C GLY A 835 -1.91 28.74 -15.83
N GLY A 836 -2.28 27.89 -16.78
CA GLY A 836 -3.12 26.71 -16.59
C GLY A 836 -3.15 25.84 -17.83
N THR A 837 -3.57 24.58 -17.72
CA THR A 837 -3.45 23.58 -18.80
C THR A 837 -4.35 23.82 -20.02
N HIS A 838 -5.33 24.72 -19.94
CA HIS A 838 -6.04 25.30 -21.11
C HIS A 838 -5.91 26.83 -21.18
N PHE A 839 -5.07 27.45 -20.35
CA PHE A 839 -4.86 28.89 -20.30
C PHE A 839 -3.38 29.24 -20.04
N HIS A 840 -2.48 28.60 -20.79
CA HIS A 840 -1.02 28.79 -20.73
C HIS A 840 -0.60 30.27 -20.82
N TYR A 841 -1.39 31.09 -21.53
CA TYR A 841 -1.13 32.52 -21.72
C TYR A 841 -1.64 33.43 -20.59
N GLY A 842 -2.33 32.89 -19.56
CA GLY A 842 -2.88 33.62 -18.42
C GLY A 842 -4.39 33.47 -18.25
N ALA A 843 -4.82 33.23 -17.01
CA ALA A 843 -6.23 33.12 -16.60
C ALA A 843 -7.03 34.39 -16.92
N ASP A 844 -6.39 35.56 -16.89
CA ASP A 844 -7.00 36.86 -17.24
C ASP A 844 -7.49 36.93 -18.69
N LYS A 845 -6.79 36.28 -19.63
CA LYS A 845 -7.18 36.19 -21.05
C LYS A 845 -8.31 35.19 -21.22
N TYR A 846 -8.25 34.08 -20.50
CA TYR A 846 -9.30 33.05 -20.50
C TYR A 846 -10.62 33.55 -19.91
N ILE A 847 -10.61 34.26 -18.78
CA ILE A 847 -11.80 34.91 -18.19
C ILE A 847 -12.43 35.89 -19.19
N ARG A 848 -11.63 36.71 -19.89
CA ARG A 848 -12.10 37.60 -20.96
C ARG A 848 -12.65 36.83 -22.16
N SER A 849 -12.08 35.68 -22.51
CA SER A 849 -12.61 34.80 -23.56
C SER A 849 -13.96 34.19 -23.19
N LEU A 850 -14.18 33.77 -21.94
CA LEU A 850 -15.49 33.29 -21.46
C LEU A 850 -16.55 34.39 -21.53
N ALA A 851 -16.21 35.61 -21.11
CA ALA A 851 -17.11 36.76 -21.22
C ALA A 851 -17.45 37.10 -22.69
N ASN A 852 -16.45 37.02 -23.59
CA ASN A 852 -16.64 37.20 -25.03
C ASN A 852 -17.56 36.12 -25.62
N MET A 853 -17.37 34.85 -25.25
CA MET A 853 -18.22 33.73 -25.68
C MET A 853 -19.67 33.87 -25.24
N LEU A 854 -19.92 34.46 -24.07
CA LEU A 854 -21.27 34.76 -23.56
C LEU A 854 -21.84 36.10 -24.04
N ASN A 855 -21.14 36.82 -24.92
CA ASN A 855 -21.49 38.17 -25.40
C ASN A 855 -21.71 39.19 -24.27
N PHE A 856 -20.97 39.08 -23.16
CA PHE A 856 -21.08 40.02 -22.04
C PHE A 856 -20.32 41.32 -22.30
N ASN A 857 -20.94 42.43 -21.91
CA ASN A 857 -20.45 43.79 -22.13
C ASN A 857 -18.99 43.98 -21.64
N ASN A 858 -18.20 44.73 -22.43
CA ASN A 858 -16.79 45.06 -22.16
C ASN A 858 -15.84 43.86 -21.94
N ASN A 859 -16.23 42.63 -22.33
CA ASN A 859 -15.55 41.37 -22.00
C ASN A 859 -15.40 41.16 -20.47
N ASN A 860 -16.31 41.70 -19.66
CA ASN A 860 -16.31 41.50 -18.21
C ASN A 860 -17.28 40.37 -17.82
N LEU A 861 -16.75 39.28 -17.25
CA LEU A 861 -17.53 38.09 -16.86
C LEU A 861 -18.58 38.38 -15.77
N ASN A 862 -18.42 39.47 -15.00
CA ASN A 862 -19.31 39.84 -13.90
C ASN A 862 -20.73 40.23 -14.37
N ASN A 863 -20.85 40.66 -15.63
CA ASN A 863 -22.11 40.97 -16.30
C ASN A 863 -23.03 41.86 -15.44
N GLU A 864 -22.61 43.12 -15.21
CA GLU A 864 -23.39 44.12 -14.45
C GLU A 864 -23.77 43.65 -13.03
N GLY A 865 -22.88 42.90 -12.37
CA GLY A 865 -23.10 42.33 -11.03
C GLY A 865 -24.04 41.13 -10.99
N ARG A 866 -24.48 40.59 -12.14
CA ARG A 866 -25.40 39.44 -12.19
C ARG A 866 -24.69 38.14 -11.84
N LEU A 867 -23.44 37.97 -12.30
CA LEU A 867 -22.58 36.81 -12.02
C LEU A 867 -21.58 37.17 -10.92
N ARG A 868 -21.70 36.53 -9.75
CA ARG A 868 -20.95 36.86 -8.53
C ARG A 868 -20.33 35.62 -7.86
N THR A 869 -21.05 34.51 -7.72
CA THR A 869 -20.53 33.28 -7.08
C THR A 869 -20.22 32.20 -8.11
N VAL A 870 -19.00 31.64 -8.03
CA VAL A 870 -18.48 30.61 -8.95
C VAL A 870 -18.07 29.36 -8.17
N LEU A 871 -18.34 28.18 -8.73
CA LEU A 871 -17.77 26.91 -8.27
C LEU A 871 -16.66 26.48 -9.23
N ASP A 872 -15.43 26.37 -8.76
CA ASP A 872 -14.23 26.13 -9.57
C ASP A 872 -13.64 24.75 -9.23
N VAL A 873 -13.96 23.72 -10.02
CA VAL A 873 -13.79 22.31 -9.65
C VAL A 873 -12.54 21.71 -10.30
N GLY A 874 -11.72 21.03 -9.50
CA GLY A 874 -10.43 20.46 -9.93
C GLY A 874 -9.35 21.52 -10.16
N CYS A 875 -9.47 22.70 -9.52
CA CYS A 875 -8.61 23.84 -9.80
C CYS A 875 -7.33 23.82 -8.96
N GLY A 876 -6.30 23.11 -9.45
CA GLY A 876 -5.15 22.68 -8.66
C GLY A 876 -4.26 23.73 -7.97
N VAL A 877 -4.42 25.03 -8.26
CA VAL A 877 -3.82 26.12 -7.45
C VAL A 877 -4.75 27.34 -7.32
N ALA A 878 -6.04 27.19 -7.62
CA ALA A 878 -7.05 28.27 -7.64
C ALA A 878 -6.71 29.51 -8.51
N SER A 879 -5.89 29.37 -9.56
CA SER A 879 -5.50 30.54 -10.41
C SER A 879 -6.67 31.19 -11.14
N PHE A 880 -7.71 30.43 -11.54
CA PHE A 880 -8.93 31.00 -12.11
C PHE A 880 -9.69 31.83 -11.06
N GLY A 881 -10.04 31.21 -9.92
CA GLY A 881 -10.62 31.91 -8.76
C GLY A 881 -9.84 33.14 -8.28
N GLY A 882 -8.51 33.10 -8.28
CA GLY A 882 -7.65 34.22 -7.86
C GLY A 882 -7.68 35.43 -8.80
N TYR A 883 -7.87 35.22 -10.10
CA TYR A 883 -7.98 36.30 -11.09
C TYR A 883 -9.42 36.83 -11.25
N LEU A 884 -10.44 36.02 -10.90
CA LEU A 884 -11.83 36.47 -10.82
C LEU A 884 -12.07 37.58 -9.78
N LEU A 885 -11.25 37.64 -8.73
CA LEU A 885 -11.35 38.65 -7.66
C LEU A 885 -11.21 40.10 -8.16
N SER A 886 -10.47 40.35 -9.24
CA SER A 886 -10.38 41.69 -9.86
C SER A 886 -11.60 42.10 -10.69
N SER A 887 -12.55 41.19 -10.89
CA SER A 887 -13.83 41.45 -11.58
C SER A 887 -15.02 41.41 -10.62
N ASP A 888 -14.78 41.53 -9.31
CA ASP A 888 -15.83 41.42 -8.27
C ASP A 888 -16.62 40.09 -8.35
N ILE A 889 -15.94 39.02 -8.76
CA ILE A 889 -16.43 37.65 -8.74
C ILE A 889 -15.67 36.89 -7.64
N ILE A 890 -16.37 36.04 -6.89
CA ILE A 890 -15.78 35.20 -5.85
C ILE A 890 -16.02 33.72 -6.17
N ALA A 891 -14.94 32.97 -6.34
CA ALA A 891 -14.98 31.53 -6.58
C ALA A 891 -14.76 30.76 -5.28
N MET A 892 -15.48 29.64 -5.13
CA MET A 892 -15.11 28.56 -4.22
C MET A 892 -14.30 27.52 -5.01
N SER A 893 -13.00 27.43 -4.73
CA SER A 893 -12.09 26.51 -5.41
C SER A 893 -12.11 25.15 -4.70
N LEU A 894 -12.46 24.08 -5.42
CA LEU A 894 -12.67 22.74 -4.85
C LEU A 894 -11.72 21.71 -5.45
N ALA A 895 -10.99 20.99 -4.59
CA ALA A 895 -10.14 19.86 -4.96
C ALA A 895 -9.98 18.86 -3.80
N PRO A 896 -9.72 17.56 -4.10
CA PRO A 896 -9.49 16.52 -3.11
C PRO A 896 -8.09 16.59 -2.46
N ASN A 897 -7.88 15.81 -1.40
CA ASN A 897 -6.56 15.54 -0.80
C ASN A 897 -5.82 14.42 -1.56
N ASP A 898 -5.59 14.62 -2.86
CA ASP A 898 -5.09 13.60 -3.78
C ASP A 898 -3.55 13.43 -3.79
N VAL A 899 -3.03 12.74 -4.81
CA VAL A 899 -1.59 12.49 -4.98
C VAL A 899 -0.79 13.74 -5.36
N HIS A 900 -1.46 14.80 -5.83
CA HIS A 900 -0.85 16.08 -6.20
C HIS A 900 -0.90 17.07 -5.03
N GLN A 901 -0.63 16.56 -3.82
CA GLN A 901 -0.67 17.20 -2.50
C GLN A 901 -0.55 18.74 -2.48
N ASN A 902 -1.33 19.37 -1.59
CA ASN A 902 -1.26 20.79 -1.23
C ASN A 902 -1.86 21.78 -2.24
N GLN A 903 -2.59 21.31 -3.26
CA GLN A 903 -3.38 22.15 -4.19
C GLN A 903 -4.18 23.27 -3.50
N ILE A 904 -4.99 22.90 -2.49
CA ILE A 904 -5.82 23.85 -1.73
C ILE A 904 -4.97 24.68 -0.75
N GLN A 905 -3.83 24.15 -0.27
CA GLN A 905 -2.91 24.93 0.57
C GLN A 905 -2.28 26.08 -0.21
N PHE A 906 -1.89 25.88 -1.49
CA PHE A 906 -1.43 26.97 -2.36
C PHE A 906 -2.51 28.05 -2.50
N ALA A 907 -3.76 27.68 -2.74
CA ALA A 907 -4.87 28.64 -2.84
C ALA A 907 -5.04 29.46 -1.55
N LEU A 908 -5.05 28.79 -0.40
CA LEU A 908 -5.23 29.42 0.91
C LEU A 908 -4.03 30.30 1.29
N GLU A 909 -2.78 29.84 1.10
CA GLU A 909 -1.58 30.66 1.36
C GLU A 909 -1.53 31.92 0.49
N ARG A 910 -1.96 31.82 -0.78
CA ARG A 910 -2.12 32.97 -1.69
C ARG A 910 -3.20 33.96 -1.24
N GLY A 911 -4.13 33.52 -0.39
CA GLY A 911 -5.29 34.29 0.08
C GLY A 911 -6.49 34.24 -0.86
N ILE A 912 -6.69 33.11 -1.55
CA ILE A 912 -7.79 32.84 -2.47
C ILE A 912 -8.77 31.87 -1.80
N PRO A 913 -10.11 32.03 -1.95
CA PRO A 913 -11.06 31.12 -1.31
C PRO A 913 -11.04 29.71 -1.92
N ALA A 914 -10.94 28.71 -1.04
CA ALA A 914 -10.82 27.32 -1.42
C ALA A 914 -11.32 26.38 -0.29
N TYR A 915 -11.64 25.15 -0.64
CA TYR A 915 -12.17 24.12 0.27
C TYR A 915 -11.69 22.72 -0.16
N LEU A 916 -11.35 21.86 0.82
CA LEU A 916 -10.97 20.47 0.56
C LEU A 916 -12.21 19.57 0.46
N GLY A 917 -12.44 18.97 -0.71
CA GLY A 917 -13.55 18.06 -0.94
C GLY A 917 -13.58 17.47 -2.35
N VAL A 918 -14.44 16.47 -2.54
CA VAL A 918 -14.56 15.68 -3.77
C VAL A 918 -16.02 15.56 -4.20
N LEU A 919 -16.25 15.38 -5.50
CA LEU A 919 -17.54 14.93 -6.04
C LEU A 919 -17.63 13.40 -5.95
N GLY A 920 -17.96 12.90 -4.76
CA GLY A 920 -18.00 11.47 -4.42
C GLY A 920 -19.43 10.90 -4.38
N THR A 921 -19.86 10.45 -3.21
CA THR A 921 -21.21 9.92 -2.92
C THR A 921 -22.10 10.91 -2.18
N LYS A 922 -21.51 11.87 -1.46
CA LYS A 922 -22.20 12.89 -0.66
C LYS A 922 -22.38 14.18 -1.43
N ARG A 923 -23.48 14.90 -1.15
CA ARG A 923 -23.68 16.28 -1.62
C ARG A 923 -22.53 17.17 -1.13
N LEU A 924 -22.12 18.13 -1.95
CA LEU A 924 -21.20 19.18 -1.54
C LEU A 924 -21.87 20.06 -0.46
N PRO A 925 -21.10 20.64 0.48
CA PRO A 925 -21.62 21.35 1.65
C PRO A 925 -22.21 22.75 1.33
N TYR A 926 -22.82 22.90 0.16
CA TYR A 926 -23.37 24.14 -0.39
C TYR A 926 -24.87 23.92 -0.74
N PRO A 927 -25.81 24.78 -0.29
CA PRO A 927 -27.25 24.64 -0.55
C PRO A 927 -27.61 24.73 -2.04
N SER A 928 -28.88 24.46 -2.37
CA SER A 928 -29.34 24.61 -3.75
C SER A 928 -29.15 26.04 -4.25
N ARG A 929 -28.89 26.17 -5.55
CA ARG A 929 -28.82 27.47 -6.24
C ARG A 929 -27.75 28.39 -5.64
N SER A 930 -26.60 27.86 -5.20
CA SER A 930 -25.52 28.65 -4.59
C SER A 930 -24.67 29.44 -5.60
N PHE A 931 -24.56 28.98 -6.86
CA PHE A 931 -23.61 29.51 -7.85
C PHE A 931 -24.28 29.98 -9.15
N GLU A 932 -23.76 31.05 -9.75
CA GLU A 932 -24.16 31.50 -11.10
C GLU A 932 -23.37 30.82 -12.22
N LEU A 933 -22.14 30.38 -11.94
CA LEU A 933 -21.27 29.69 -12.89
C LEU A 933 -20.54 28.53 -12.21
N ALA A 934 -20.52 27.38 -12.87
CA ALA A 934 -19.61 26.29 -12.60
C ALA A 934 -18.48 26.30 -13.64
N HIS A 935 -17.27 25.95 -13.21
CA HIS A 935 -16.09 25.86 -14.05
C HIS A 935 -15.36 24.53 -13.82
N CYS A 936 -15.01 23.86 -14.91
CA CYS A 936 -14.04 22.77 -14.95
C CYS A 936 -13.09 22.98 -16.12
N SER A 937 -11.80 22.87 -15.88
CA SER A 937 -10.77 22.86 -16.93
C SER A 937 -9.87 21.64 -16.75
N ARG A 938 -10.05 20.62 -17.62
CA ARG A 938 -9.36 19.32 -17.55
C ARG A 938 -9.45 18.64 -16.17
N CYS A 939 -10.56 18.83 -15.46
CA CYS A 939 -10.73 18.46 -14.04
C CYS A 939 -10.79 16.94 -13.74
N ARG A 940 -10.64 16.06 -14.75
CA ARG A 940 -10.62 14.59 -14.63
C ARG A 940 -11.83 13.97 -13.88
N ILE A 941 -12.99 14.64 -13.94
CA ILE A 941 -14.25 14.12 -13.41
C ILE A 941 -15.01 13.43 -14.53
N ASP A 942 -15.37 12.17 -14.30
CA ASP A 942 -16.37 11.46 -15.11
C ASP A 942 -17.77 12.03 -14.81
N TRP A 943 -18.24 12.91 -15.70
CA TRP A 943 -19.57 13.53 -15.60
C TRP A 943 -20.71 12.59 -16.03
N LEU A 944 -20.40 11.40 -16.60
CA LEU A 944 -21.37 10.39 -17.00
C LEU A 944 -21.60 9.33 -15.91
N GLN A 945 -20.67 9.20 -14.95
CA GLN A 945 -20.73 8.23 -13.86
C GLN A 945 -22.10 8.18 -13.17
N ARG A 946 -22.60 6.96 -12.92
CA ARG A 946 -23.84 6.70 -12.17
C ARG A 946 -25.06 7.48 -12.72
N ASP A 947 -25.43 7.26 -13.99
CA ASP A 947 -26.51 7.97 -14.70
C ASP A 947 -26.33 9.52 -14.68
N GLY A 948 -25.09 10.02 -14.57
CA GLY A 948 -24.77 11.44 -14.55
C GLY A 948 -24.95 12.13 -13.18
N ILE A 949 -24.88 11.40 -12.07
CA ILE A 949 -25.21 11.94 -10.73
C ILE A 949 -24.36 13.14 -10.32
N LEU A 950 -23.09 13.20 -10.74
CA LEU A 950 -22.20 14.33 -10.44
C LEU A 950 -22.61 15.62 -11.18
N LEU A 951 -23.18 15.47 -12.38
CA LEU A 951 -23.71 16.57 -13.18
C LEU A 951 -25.08 17.05 -12.63
N LEU A 952 -25.81 16.17 -11.96
CA LEU A 952 -27.07 16.49 -11.26
C LEU A 952 -26.82 17.20 -9.91
N GLU A 953 -25.75 16.87 -9.20
CA GLU A 953 -25.29 17.69 -8.08
C GLU A 953 -24.86 19.08 -8.57
N LEU A 954 -24.19 19.18 -9.73
CA LEU A 954 -23.88 20.47 -10.35
C LEU A 954 -25.15 21.25 -10.73
N ASP A 955 -26.18 20.56 -11.23
CA ASP A 955 -27.50 21.14 -11.48
C ASP A 955 -28.12 21.70 -10.20
N ARG A 956 -28.21 20.92 -9.11
CA ARG A 956 -28.74 21.37 -7.81
C ARG A 956 -28.06 22.66 -7.32
N LEU A 957 -26.75 22.76 -7.53
CA LEU A 957 -25.91 23.88 -7.09
C LEU A 957 -26.03 25.14 -7.96
N LEU A 958 -26.38 25.00 -9.24
CA LEU A 958 -26.55 26.14 -10.16
C LEU A 958 -27.92 26.83 -10.03
N ARG A 959 -27.90 28.16 -10.08
CA ARG A 959 -29.12 29.01 -10.14
C ARG A 959 -29.88 28.80 -11.47
N PRO A 960 -31.18 29.16 -11.55
CA PRO A 960 -31.89 29.25 -12.82
C PRO A 960 -31.19 30.24 -13.75
N GLY A 961 -30.91 29.83 -15.00
CA GLY A 961 -30.06 30.62 -15.92
C GLY A 961 -28.56 30.58 -15.64
N GLY A 962 -28.10 29.75 -14.68
CA GLY A 962 -26.70 29.54 -14.38
C GLY A 962 -25.96 28.77 -15.48
N TYR A 963 -24.64 28.95 -15.53
CA TYR A 963 -23.77 28.44 -16.59
C TYR A 963 -22.86 27.30 -16.11
N PHE A 964 -22.47 26.41 -17.01
CA PHE A 964 -21.34 25.47 -16.81
C PHE A 964 -20.33 25.64 -17.95
N ALA A 965 -19.16 26.19 -17.63
CA ALA A 965 -18.02 26.29 -18.54
C ALA A 965 -17.10 25.08 -18.38
N TYR A 966 -17.00 24.28 -19.45
CA TYR A 966 -16.23 23.05 -19.50
C TYR A 966 -15.18 23.16 -20.61
N SER A 967 -13.92 23.13 -20.21
CA SER A 967 -12.75 23.17 -21.10
C SER A 967 -11.97 21.87 -20.96
N SER A 968 -12.12 20.95 -21.91
CA SER A 968 -11.59 19.59 -21.82
C SER A 968 -11.58 18.93 -23.23
N PRO A 969 -10.65 18.00 -23.54
CA PRO A 969 -10.53 17.33 -24.85
C PRO A 969 -11.86 16.85 -25.44
N GLU A 970 -12.72 16.24 -24.61
CA GLU A 970 -14.07 15.78 -24.89
C GLU A 970 -14.98 16.87 -25.51
N ALA A 971 -14.67 18.16 -25.32
CA ALA A 971 -15.39 19.25 -25.94
C ALA A 971 -14.97 19.54 -27.41
N TYR A 972 -13.80 19.12 -27.88
CA TYR A 972 -13.22 19.56 -29.17
C TYR A 972 -12.44 18.52 -29.98
N ALA A 973 -11.93 17.48 -29.36
CA ALA A 973 -11.09 16.46 -29.98
C ALA A 973 -11.87 15.59 -31.00
N GLN A 974 -11.13 14.79 -31.76
CA GLN A 974 -11.59 14.16 -33.01
C GLN A 974 -11.22 12.68 -33.14
N ASP A 975 -10.62 12.09 -32.12
CA ASP A 975 -10.58 10.65 -31.89
C ASP A 975 -12.00 10.11 -31.57
N GLU A 976 -12.13 8.79 -31.47
CA GLU A 976 -13.43 8.14 -31.31
C GLU A 976 -13.97 8.16 -29.88
N GLU A 977 -13.08 8.18 -28.88
CA GLU A 977 -13.43 8.12 -27.45
C GLU A 977 -13.96 9.46 -26.95
N ASP A 978 -13.22 10.56 -27.16
CA ASP A 978 -13.68 11.91 -26.80
C ASP A 978 -14.98 12.26 -27.52
N ARG A 979 -15.15 11.80 -28.78
CA ARG A 979 -16.43 11.92 -29.52
C ARG A 979 -17.56 11.08 -28.94
N ARG A 980 -17.30 9.93 -28.31
CA ARG A 980 -18.32 9.13 -27.61
C ARG A 980 -18.77 9.86 -26.35
N ILE A 981 -17.81 10.24 -25.49
CA ILE A 981 -18.06 10.97 -24.25
C ILE A 981 -18.82 12.28 -24.55
N TRP A 982 -18.41 13.04 -25.58
CA TRP A 982 -19.12 14.23 -26.06
C TRP A 982 -20.61 13.97 -26.35
N LYS A 983 -20.93 12.92 -27.11
CA LYS A 983 -22.30 12.59 -27.53
C LYS A 983 -23.15 12.20 -26.33
N GLU A 984 -22.63 11.35 -25.45
CA GLU A 984 -23.34 10.89 -24.27
C GLU A 984 -23.59 12.03 -23.27
N MET A 985 -22.58 12.88 -23.04
CA MET A 985 -22.70 14.05 -22.18
C MET A 985 -23.67 15.08 -22.74
N SER A 986 -23.62 15.33 -24.07
CA SER A 986 -24.56 16.21 -24.76
C SER A 986 -26.00 15.71 -24.63
N ALA A 987 -26.24 14.42 -24.90
CA ALA A 987 -27.55 13.81 -24.78
C ALA A 987 -28.06 13.82 -23.33
N LEU A 988 -27.19 13.71 -22.33
CA LEU A 988 -27.55 13.85 -20.92
C LEU A 988 -27.99 15.28 -20.57
N VAL A 989 -27.21 16.31 -20.91
CA VAL A 989 -27.56 17.71 -20.60
C VAL A 989 -28.82 18.17 -21.35
N GLU A 990 -29.04 17.68 -22.57
CA GLU A 990 -30.29 17.91 -23.31
C GLU A 990 -31.50 17.27 -22.61
N ARG A 991 -31.38 16.03 -22.09
CA ARG A 991 -32.41 15.43 -21.23
C ARG A 991 -32.57 16.17 -19.89
N MET A 992 -31.55 16.91 -19.44
CA MET A 992 -31.63 17.83 -18.30
C MET A 992 -32.14 19.23 -18.68
N CYS A 993 -32.65 19.44 -19.89
CA CYS A 993 -33.17 20.72 -20.39
C CYS A 993 -32.15 21.87 -20.52
N TRP A 994 -30.86 21.60 -20.36
CA TRP A 994 -29.80 22.59 -20.58
C TRP A 994 -29.60 22.84 -22.08
N LYS A 995 -29.02 24.00 -22.42
CA LYS A 995 -28.69 24.38 -23.81
C LYS A 995 -27.25 24.83 -23.91
N ILE A 996 -26.63 24.67 -25.08
CA ILE A 996 -25.33 25.30 -25.37
C ILE A 996 -25.57 26.81 -25.47
N ALA A 997 -24.93 27.59 -24.60
CA ALA A 997 -24.87 29.04 -24.69
C ALA A 997 -23.77 29.48 -25.66
N ALA A 998 -22.62 28.79 -25.63
CA ALA A 998 -21.52 28.99 -26.57
C ALA A 998 -20.66 27.73 -26.70
N LYS A 999 -20.05 27.51 -27.86
CA LYS A 999 -18.98 26.51 -28.06
C LYS A 999 -17.93 27.12 -28.98
N ARG A 1000 -16.68 27.21 -28.52
CA ARG A 1000 -15.58 27.86 -29.27
C ARG A 1000 -14.23 27.31 -28.83
N ASN A 1001 -13.34 27.08 -29.78
CA ASN A 1001 -12.01 26.53 -29.55
C ASN A 1001 -12.07 25.24 -28.69
N GLN A 1002 -11.51 25.27 -27.49
CA GLN A 1002 -11.41 24.14 -26.57
C GLN A 1002 -12.49 24.14 -25.46
N THR A 1003 -13.48 25.03 -25.54
CA THR A 1003 -14.44 25.30 -24.48
C THR A 1003 -15.88 25.21 -24.97
N VAL A 1004 -16.73 24.56 -24.18
CA VAL A 1004 -18.20 24.68 -24.26
C VAL A 1004 -18.71 25.38 -23.00
N ILE A 1005 -19.76 26.17 -23.16
CA ILE A 1005 -20.52 26.75 -22.05
C ILE A 1005 -21.98 26.37 -22.24
N TRP A 1006 -22.52 25.58 -21.31
CA TRP A 1006 -23.95 25.30 -21.22
C TRP A 1006 -24.66 26.29 -20.30
N VAL A 1007 -25.98 26.42 -20.45
CA VAL A 1007 -26.86 27.23 -19.60
C VAL A 1007 -28.10 26.43 -19.18
N LYS A 1008 -28.43 26.53 -17.88
CA LYS A 1008 -29.59 25.91 -17.23
C LYS A 1008 -30.87 26.71 -17.54
N PRO A 1009 -32.06 26.09 -17.72
CA PRO A 1009 -33.29 26.83 -18.03
C PRO A 1009 -33.69 27.83 -16.92
N LEU A 1010 -34.39 28.91 -17.31
CA LEU A 1010 -34.84 29.98 -16.40
C LEU A 1010 -36.12 29.60 -15.62
N THR A 1011 -36.85 28.58 -16.07
CA THR A 1011 -38.18 28.18 -15.57
C THR A 1011 -38.30 26.65 -15.54
N ASN A 1012 -39.35 26.13 -14.88
CA ASN A 1012 -39.66 24.70 -14.91
C ASN A 1012 -40.31 24.23 -16.23
N ASP A 1013 -40.55 25.12 -17.21
CA ASP A 1013 -41.38 24.81 -18.38
C ASP A 1013 -40.86 23.60 -19.16
N CYS A 1014 -39.54 23.49 -19.35
CA CYS A 1014 -38.97 22.30 -19.98
C CYS A 1014 -39.08 21.06 -19.08
N TYR A 1015 -38.81 21.17 -17.76
CA TYR A 1015 -38.90 20.05 -16.82
C TYR A 1015 -40.28 19.41 -16.78
N LEU A 1016 -41.34 20.22 -16.81
CA LEU A 1016 -42.75 19.78 -16.76
C LEU A 1016 -43.22 19.16 -18.09
N ASN A 1017 -42.61 19.54 -19.22
CA ASN A 1017 -42.94 19.00 -20.55
C ASN A 1017 -42.07 17.79 -20.96
N ARG A 1018 -41.28 17.20 -20.04
CA ARG A 1018 -40.48 15.99 -20.31
C ARG A 1018 -41.39 14.77 -20.44
N VAL A 1019 -41.10 13.90 -21.41
CA VAL A 1019 -41.84 12.63 -21.61
C VAL A 1019 -41.77 11.77 -20.35
N GLN A 1020 -42.90 11.19 -19.94
CA GLN A 1020 -42.98 10.34 -18.75
C GLN A 1020 -41.97 9.18 -18.84
N GLY A 1021 -41.17 8.99 -17.79
CA GLY A 1021 -40.09 8.00 -17.76
C GLY A 1021 -38.73 8.48 -18.26
N THR A 1022 -38.59 9.73 -18.73
CA THR A 1022 -37.27 10.31 -19.10
C THR A 1022 -36.30 10.28 -17.92
N ARG A 1023 -35.13 9.64 -18.10
CA ARG A 1023 -34.01 9.72 -17.15
C ARG A 1023 -33.12 10.95 -17.41
N PRO A 1024 -32.64 11.64 -16.36
CA PRO A 1024 -32.91 11.41 -14.94
C PRO A 1024 -34.31 11.94 -14.52
N PRO A 1025 -35.01 11.30 -13.56
CA PRO A 1025 -36.32 11.75 -13.08
C PRO A 1025 -36.26 13.13 -12.40
N LEU A 1026 -37.41 13.74 -12.12
CA LEU A 1026 -37.48 14.86 -11.18
C LEU A 1026 -37.36 14.34 -9.75
N CYS A 1027 -36.75 15.12 -8.86
CA CYS A 1027 -36.69 14.78 -7.44
C CYS A 1027 -38.08 14.77 -6.81
N LYS A 1028 -38.26 13.93 -5.77
CA LYS A 1028 -39.51 13.87 -5.02
C LYS A 1028 -39.74 15.15 -4.20
N THR A 1029 -40.98 15.40 -3.81
CA THR A 1029 -41.40 16.56 -3.00
C THR A 1029 -40.93 16.53 -1.54
N ASP A 1030 -40.50 15.37 -1.03
CA ASP A 1030 -39.91 15.19 0.31
C ASP A 1030 -38.37 15.35 0.33
N ASN A 1031 -37.72 15.50 -0.83
CA ASN A 1031 -36.28 15.76 -0.90
C ASN A 1031 -36.00 17.27 -0.73
N ASP A 1032 -35.48 17.70 0.42
CA ASP A 1032 -34.95 19.05 0.60
C ASP A 1032 -33.67 19.23 -0.24
N PRO A 1033 -33.62 20.15 -1.23
CA PRO A 1033 -32.44 20.39 -2.04
C PRO A 1033 -31.41 21.32 -1.37
N ASP A 1034 -31.78 22.00 -0.28
CA ASP A 1034 -30.87 22.82 0.54
C ASP A 1034 -30.16 21.98 1.64
N ALA A 1035 -30.65 20.77 1.96
CA ALA A 1035 -29.98 19.84 2.89
C ALA A 1035 -28.70 19.23 2.29
N VAL A 1036 -27.60 19.27 3.06
CA VAL A 1036 -26.25 18.92 2.56
C VAL A 1036 -25.38 18.08 3.49
N TRP A 1037 -25.41 18.28 4.81
CA TRP A 1037 -24.42 17.64 5.70
C TRP A 1037 -24.66 16.13 5.83
N GLY A 1038 -23.70 15.31 5.38
CA GLY A 1038 -23.80 13.84 5.36
C GLY A 1038 -24.80 13.26 4.34
N VAL A 1039 -25.54 14.10 3.61
CA VAL A 1039 -26.63 13.71 2.70
C VAL A 1039 -26.05 13.06 1.43
N PRO A 1040 -26.48 11.84 1.04
CA PRO A 1040 -26.12 11.24 -0.25
C PRO A 1040 -26.60 12.07 -1.45
N MET A 1041 -25.89 12.01 -2.56
CA MET A 1041 -26.43 12.48 -3.85
C MET A 1041 -27.59 11.59 -4.31
N GLU A 1042 -28.54 12.16 -5.03
CA GLU A 1042 -29.62 11.43 -5.72
C GLU A 1042 -29.59 11.74 -7.22
N ALA A 1043 -29.80 10.74 -8.07
CA ALA A 1043 -29.82 10.90 -9.53
C ALA A 1043 -31.16 11.48 -10.03
N CYS A 1044 -31.49 12.70 -9.60
CA CYS A 1044 -32.72 13.40 -9.96
C CYS A 1044 -32.49 14.91 -10.20
N ILE A 1045 -33.36 15.54 -10.99
CA ILE A 1045 -33.35 17.00 -11.22
C ILE A 1045 -34.23 17.69 -10.18
N THR A 1046 -33.70 18.67 -9.46
CA THR A 1046 -34.47 19.51 -8.52
C THR A 1046 -35.33 20.53 -9.27
N PRO A 1047 -36.68 20.50 -9.16
CA PRO A 1047 -37.53 21.54 -9.71
C PRO A 1047 -37.37 22.86 -8.95
N TYR A 1048 -37.59 24.00 -9.61
CA TYR A 1048 -37.61 25.29 -8.94
C TYR A 1048 -38.94 25.53 -8.20
N SER A 1049 -38.93 26.32 -7.12
CA SER A 1049 -40.18 26.79 -6.51
C SER A 1049 -40.92 27.80 -7.41
N ASP A 1050 -42.24 27.92 -7.21
CA ASP A 1050 -43.14 28.78 -7.99
C ASP A 1050 -42.73 30.26 -8.01
N GLN A 1051 -41.96 30.72 -7.03
CA GLN A 1051 -41.39 32.07 -6.99
C GLN A 1051 -40.32 32.24 -8.08
N ASN A 1052 -39.34 31.34 -8.15
CA ASN A 1052 -38.29 31.37 -9.18
C ASN A 1052 -38.89 31.15 -10.59
N HIS A 1053 -39.85 30.21 -10.71
CA HIS A 1053 -40.55 29.93 -11.97
C HIS A 1053 -41.25 31.20 -12.50
N ARG A 1054 -42.02 31.90 -11.66
CA ARG A 1054 -42.68 33.16 -12.06
C ARG A 1054 -41.69 34.30 -12.30
N ALA A 1055 -40.61 34.36 -11.53
CA ALA A 1055 -39.55 35.38 -11.67
C ALA A 1055 -38.63 35.14 -12.89
N LYS A 1056 -38.69 33.96 -13.53
CA LYS A 1056 -37.81 33.55 -14.64
C LYS A 1056 -36.32 33.70 -14.31
N GLY A 1057 -35.95 33.37 -13.08
CA GLY A 1057 -34.61 33.63 -12.53
C GLY A 1057 -34.58 33.46 -11.00
N SER A 1058 -33.49 33.90 -10.38
CA SER A 1058 -33.28 33.82 -8.92
C SER A 1058 -33.96 34.95 -8.12
N GLY A 1059 -34.45 36.01 -8.78
CA GLY A 1059 -35.02 37.19 -8.11
C GLY A 1059 -34.02 38.04 -7.31
N LEU A 1060 -32.71 37.78 -7.41
CA LEU A 1060 -31.69 38.50 -6.67
C LEU A 1060 -31.30 39.82 -7.33
N ALA A 1061 -31.03 40.83 -6.50
CA ALA A 1061 -30.39 42.06 -6.94
C ALA A 1061 -28.98 41.79 -7.50
N PRO A 1062 -28.45 42.64 -8.40
CA PRO A 1062 -27.06 42.57 -8.82
C PRO A 1062 -26.08 42.96 -7.69
N TRP A 1063 -24.84 42.49 -7.79
CA TRP A 1063 -23.72 42.97 -6.98
C TRP A 1063 -23.41 44.45 -7.32
N PRO A 1064 -23.08 45.33 -6.35
CA PRO A 1064 -22.95 45.07 -4.91
C PRO A 1064 -24.24 45.15 -4.09
N ALA A 1065 -25.35 45.66 -4.66
CA ALA A 1065 -26.62 45.87 -3.92
C ALA A 1065 -27.13 44.59 -3.23
N ARG A 1066 -26.95 43.43 -3.88
CA ARG A 1066 -27.22 42.07 -3.36
C ARG A 1066 -26.72 41.83 -1.93
N LEU A 1067 -25.64 42.48 -1.51
CA LEU A 1067 -25.05 42.30 -0.18
C LEU A 1067 -25.97 42.80 0.95
N THR A 1068 -26.73 43.86 0.69
CA THR A 1068 -27.58 44.57 1.67
C THR A 1068 -29.07 44.49 1.36
N THR A 1069 -29.48 44.13 0.15
CA THR A 1069 -30.89 43.82 -0.16
C THR A 1069 -31.31 42.52 0.54
N ALA A 1070 -32.50 42.51 1.15
CA ALA A 1070 -33.08 41.29 1.73
C ALA A 1070 -33.34 40.23 0.63
N PRO A 1071 -32.82 38.99 0.75
CA PRO A 1071 -32.96 37.98 -0.30
C PRO A 1071 -34.36 37.34 -0.30
N PRO A 1072 -34.89 36.85 -1.44
CA PRO A 1072 -36.22 36.24 -1.51
C PRO A 1072 -36.42 35.03 -0.57
N ARG A 1073 -35.37 34.23 -0.34
CA ARG A 1073 -35.37 33.10 0.60
C ARG A 1073 -35.39 33.49 2.09
N LEU A 1074 -35.41 34.79 2.44
CA LEU A 1074 -35.56 35.23 3.83
C LEU A 1074 -36.91 34.78 4.43
N ALA A 1075 -37.95 34.68 3.58
CA ALA A 1075 -39.26 34.14 3.94
C ALA A 1075 -39.22 32.65 4.35
N ASP A 1076 -38.20 31.88 3.94
CA ASP A 1076 -38.02 30.47 4.32
C ASP A 1076 -37.71 30.29 5.84
N PHE A 1077 -37.60 31.39 6.60
CA PHE A 1077 -37.22 31.43 8.02
C PHE A 1077 -38.16 32.31 8.88
N ASP A 1078 -39.27 32.80 8.34
CA ASP A 1078 -40.18 33.79 8.97
C ASP A 1078 -39.48 35.11 9.40
N ILE A 1079 -38.33 35.44 8.81
CA ILE A 1079 -37.57 36.67 9.13
C ILE A 1079 -38.08 37.84 8.28
N SER A 1080 -38.45 38.95 8.92
CA SER A 1080 -38.89 40.15 8.20
C SER A 1080 -37.72 40.98 7.64
N PRO A 1081 -37.92 41.77 6.55
CA PRO A 1081 -36.88 42.65 6.01
C PRO A 1081 -36.34 43.67 7.03
N GLU A 1082 -37.19 44.16 7.94
CA GLU A 1082 -36.81 45.08 9.01
C GLU A 1082 -35.93 44.37 10.06
N THR A 1083 -36.20 43.09 10.32
CA THR A 1083 -35.40 42.26 11.23
C THR A 1083 -34.02 41.99 10.65
N PHE A 1084 -33.93 41.68 9.36
CA PHE A 1084 -32.68 41.56 8.61
C PHE A 1084 -31.89 42.89 8.57
N THR A 1085 -32.58 44.02 8.46
CA THR A 1085 -31.96 45.36 8.49
C THR A 1085 -31.37 45.68 9.88
N LYS A 1086 -32.10 45.38 10.96
CA LYS A 1086 -31.63 45.56 12.35
C LYS A 1086 -30.43 44.67 12.70
N ASP A 1087 -30.41 43.42 12.21
CA ASP A 1087 -29.23 42.55 12.35
C ASP A 1087 -28.01 43.19 11.64
N MET A 1088 -28.19 43.73 10.43
CA MET A 1088 -27.13 44.45 9.71
C MET A 1088 -26.60 45.70 10.44
N GLU A 1089 -27.48 46.53 11.00
CA GLU A 1089 -27.09 47.70 11.82
C GLU A 1089 -26.27 47.27 13.05
N LEU A 1090 -26.71 46.21 13.73
CA LEU A 1090 -26.07 45.65 14.91
C LEU A 1090 -24.70 45.03 14.58
N TRP A 1091 -24.56 44.34 13.43
CA TRP A 1091 -23.26 43.82 12.97
C TRP A 1091 -22.31 44.91 12.48
N GLN A 1092 -22.81 46.03 11.95
CA GLN A 1092 -21.97 47.15 11.55
C GLN A 1092 -21.21 47.72 12.76
N GLN A 1093 -21.93 48.02 13.84
CA GLN A 1093 -21.35 48.49 15.10
C GLN A 1093 -20.35 47.48 15.70
N ARG A 1094 -20.65 46.18 15.63
CA ARG A 1094 -19.76 45.11 16.12
C ARG A 1094 -18.46 45.04 15.31
N VAL A 1095 -18.54 45.01 13.98
CA VAL A 1095 -17.37 44.92 13.10
C VAL A 1095 -16.50 46.17 13.20
N GLU A 1096 -17.09 47.36 13.30
CA GLU A 1096 -16.34 48.59 13.57
C GLU A 1096 -15.62 48.55 14.92
N SER A 1097 -16.29 48.08 15.97
CA SER A 1097 -15.67 47.88 17.30
C SER A 1097 -14.51 46.87 17.26
N TYR A 1098 -14.70 45.72 16.61
CA TYR A 1098 -13.64 44.72 16.44
C TYR A 1098 -12.42 45.26 15.68
N TRP A 1099 -12.63 45.98 14.57
CA TRP A 1099 -11.52 46.57 13.82
C TRP A 1099 -10.85 47.72 14.60
N LYS A 1100 -11.60 48.51 15.37
CA LYS A 1100 -11.05 49.54 16.28
C LYS A 1100 -10.15 48.90 17.34
N LEU A 1101 -10.59 47.81 17.98
CA LEU A 1101 -9.81 47.06 18.98
C LEU A 1101 -8.55 46.40 18.40
N LEU A 1102 -8.61 45.88 17.16
CA LEU A 1102 -7.46 45.28 16.48
C LEU A 1102 -6.49 46.33 15.92
N SER A 1103 -6.95 47.54 15.59
CA SER A 1103 -6.15 48.57 14.90
C SER A 1103 -4.78 48.92 15.50
N PRO A 1104 -4.54 48.92 16.83
CA PRO A 1104 -3.21 49.18 17.39
C PRO A 1104 -2.23 48.01 17.18
N LYS A 1105 -2.73 46.82 16.83
CA LYS A 1105 -1.96 45.58 16.65
C LYS A 1105 -1.78 45.18 15.19
N ILE A 1106 -2.70 45.55 14.30
CA ILE A 1106 -2.67 45.17 12.88
C ILE A 1106 -2.27 46.34 11.98
N ARG A 1107 -1.39 46.08 11.01
CA ARG A 1107 -1.18 46.99 9.86
C ARG A 1107 -2.24 46.70 8.78
N PRO A 1108 -2.45 47.60 7.79
CA PRO A 1108 -3.19 47.25 6.57
C PRO A 1108 -2.73 45.91 5.98
N ASN A 1109 -3.68 45.16 5.42
CA ASN A 1109 -3.49 43.86 4.77
C ASN A 1109 -2.78 42.80 5.64
N THR A 1110 -2.87 42.89 6.98
CA THR A 1110 -2.37 41.86 7.93
C THR A 1110 -3.35 40.71 8.12
N ILE A 1111 -4.64 40.93 7.84
CA ILE A 1111 -5.68 39.90 7.84
C ILE A 1111 -6.20 39.80 6.41
N ARG A 1112 -6.30 38.60 5.86
CA ARG A 1112 -6.85 38.30 4.53
C ARG A 1112 -7.82 37.11 4.57
N ASN A 1113 -7.42 36.01 5.20
CA ASN A 1113 -8.21 34.79 5.35
C ASN A 1113 -8.94 34.82 6.70
N VAL A 1114 -10.26 34.91 6.67
CA VAL A 1114 -11.09 34.95 7.88
C VAL A 1114 -12.03 33.75 7.90
N MET A 1115 -12.21 33.12 9.06
CA MET A 1115 -13.24 32.12 9.28
C MET A 1115 -14.27 32.67 10.26
N ASP A 1116 -15.54 32.66 9.87
CA ASP A 1116 -16.65 32.95 10.78
C ASP A 1116 -17.35 31.63 11.10
N MET A 1117 -17.16 31.14 12.32
CA MET A 1117 -17.54 29.77 12.71
C MET A 1117 -19.06 29.59 12.83
N ASN A 1118 -19.80 30.69 12.95
CA ASN A 1118 -21.25 30.68 13.16
C ASN A 1118 -21.88 31.92 12.49
N ALA A 1119 -21.74 31.99 11.17
CA ALA A 1119 -22.01 33.19 10.39
C ALA A 1119 -23.50 33.58 10.29
N ASN A 1120 -24.42 32.66 10.62
CA ASN A 1120 -25.87 32.84 10.53
C ASN A 1120 -26.32 33.43 9.18
N MET A 1121 -26.72 34.71 9.12
CA MET A 1121 -27.13 35.38 7.87
C MET A 1121 -25.97 36.00 7.06
N GLY A 1122 -24.71 35.79 7.46
CA GLY A 1122 -23.51 36.32 6.80
C GLY A 1122 -23.24 37.81 7.08
N SER A 1123 -23.90 38.39 8.08
CA SER A 1123 -23.89 39.83 8.33
C SER A 1123 -22.53 40.35 8.83
N PHE A 1124 -21.76 39.57 9.60
CA PHE A 1124 -20.37 39.89 9.94
C PHE A 1124 -19.52 40.13 8.68
N ARG A 1125 -19.59 39.23 7.68
CA ARG A 1125 -18.92 39.41 6.39
C ARG A 1125 -19.46 40.62 5.62
N SER A 1126 -20.76 40.86 5.67
CA SER A 1126 -21.41 41.99 5.00
C SER A 1126 -20.89 43.34 5.50
N CYS A 1127 -20.82 43.53 6.82
CA CYS A 1127 -20.29 44.74 7.45
C CYS A 1127 -18.77 44.88 7.26
N ALA A 1128 -18.05 43.76 7.03
CA ALA A 1128 -16.62 43.75 6.71
C ALA A 1128 -16.29 44.01 5.23
N ARG A 1129 -17.24 44.46 4.40
CA ARG A 1129 -17.06 44.71 2.94
C ARG A 1129 -15.91 45.67 2.62
N ASP A 1130 -15.72 46.71 3.44
CA ASP A 1130 -14.72 47.77 3.23
C ASP A 1130 -13.32 47.35 3.73
N LYS A 1131 -13.09 46.04 3.92
CA LYS A 1131 -11.83 45.44 4.36
C LYS A 1131 -11.38 44.41 3.31
N PRO A 1132 -10.08 44.32 2.95
CA PRO A 1132 -9.57 43.45 1.87
C PRO A 1132 -9.53 41.95 2.22
N VAL A 1133 -10.41 41.50 3.13
CA VAL A 1133 -10.54 40.11 3.56
C VAL A 1133 -11.50 39.32 2.66
N TRP A 1134 -11.44 38.00 2.76
CA TRP A 1134 -12.57 37.11 2.46
C TRP A 1134 -12.92 36.33 3.73
N VAL A 1135 -14.17 35.89 3.84
CA VAL A 1135 -14.65 35.10 4.98
C VAL A 1135 -15.15 33.75 4.48
N MET A 1136 -14.64 32.67 5.05
CA MET A 1136 -15.31 31.37 5.04
C MET A 1136 -16.45 31.45 6.05
N ASN A 1137 -17.68 31.65 5.56
CA ASN A 1137 -18.86 31.77 6.41
C ASN A 1137 -19.38 30.36 6.73
N VAL A 1138 -19.12 29.86 7.92
CA VAL A 1138 -19.53 28.52 8.35
C VAL A 1138 -20.88 28.61 9.05
N VAL A 1139 -21.78 27.67 8.74
CA VAL A 1139 -23.05 27.50 9.44
C VAL A 1139 -23.04 26.11 10.11
N PRO A 1140 -23.28 26.00 11.43
CA PRO A 1140 -23.32 24.72 12.13
C PRO A 1140 -24.38 23.78 11.54
N ALA A 1141 -24.03 22.50 11.37
CA ALA A 1141 -24.88 21.49 10.74
C ALA A 1141 -26.22 21.24 11.45
N ASP A 1142 -26.24 21.36 12.78
CA ASP A 1142 -27.43 21.20 13.62
C ASP A 1142 -28.24 22.51 13.77
N GLY A 1143 -27.80 23.59 13.12
CA GLY A 1143 -28.45 24.91 13.16
C GLY A 1143 -29.47 25.13 12.03
N PRO A 1144 -30.19 26.27 12.05
CA PRO A 1144 -31.00 26.70 10.90
C PRO A 1144 -30.13 26.80 9.64
N ASN A 1145 -30.62 26.32 8.49
CA ASN A 1145 -29.88 26.22 7.22
C ASN A 1145 -29.69 27.58 6.51
N THR A 1146 -29.25 28.61 7.24
CA THR A 1146 -29.14 30.01 6.81
C THR A 1146 -28.01 30.26 5.81
N LEU A 1147 -27.14 29.27 5.55
CA LEU A 1147 -26.11 29.33 4.51
C LEU A 1147 -26.69 29.66 3.12
N LYS A 1148 -27.96 29.30 2.87
CA LYS A 1148 -28.65 29.65 1.62
C LYS A 1148 -28.89 31.15 1.46
N LEU A 1149 -29.08 31.88 2.56
CA LEU A 1149 -29.15 33.34 2.59
C LEU A 1149 -27.77 33.96 2.31
N ILE A 1150 -26.70 33.36 2.84
CA ILE A 1150 -25.32 33.82 2.62
C ILE A 1150 -24.97 33.78 1.12
N TYR A 1151 -25.24 32.67 0.44
CA TYR A 1151 -25.04 32.57 -1.01
C TYR A 1151 -25.97 33.52 -1.80
N ASP A 1152 -27.20 33.74 -1.36
CA ASP A 1152 -28.13 34.70 -1.98
C ASP A 1152 -27.69 36.17 -1.80
N ARG A 1153 -26.84 36.48 -0.81
CA ARG A 1153 -26.18 37.79 -0.66
C ARG A 1153 -24.92 37.95 -1.53
N GLY A 1154 -24.53 36.94 -2.31
CA GLY A 1154 -23.30 36.96 -3.12
C GLY A 1154 -22.02 36.73 -2.29
N LEU A 1155 -22.15 36.00 -1.17
CA LEU A 1155 -21.06 35.55 -0.31
C LEU A 1155 -20.85 34.03 -0.49
N ILE A 1156 -19.86 33.47 0.20
CA ILE A 1156 -19.48 32.04 0.13
C ILE A 1156 -19.31 31.43 1.52
N GLY A 1157 -19.50 30.13 1.65
CA GLY A 1157 -19.49 29.44 2.94
C GLY A 1157 -19.70 27.93 2.86
N SER A 1158 -19.82 27.26 4.01
CA SER A 1158 -19.90 25.80 4.10
C SER A 1158 -20.79 25.30 5.24
N VAL A 1159 -21.47 24.18 4.98
CA VAL A 1159 -21.77 23.10 5.93
C VAL A 1159 -20.60 22.82 6.91
N HIS A 1160 -20.73 22.84 8.24
CA HIS A 1160 -19.78 22.10 9.12
C HIS A 1160 -20.37 21.67 10.47
N ASP A 1161 -19.87 20.56 11.03
CA ASP A 1161 -20.14 20.11 12.41
C ASP A 1161 -18.92 20.38 13.30
N TRP A 1162 -19.04 21.32 14.24
CA TRP A 1162 -17.93 21.70 15.14
C TRP A 1162 -17.57 20.67 16.21
N CYS A 1163 -18.25 19.52 16.25
CA CYS A 1163 -17.78 18.33 16.96
C CYS A 1163 -16.71 17.54 16.17
N GLU A 1164 -16.36 17.98 14.95
CA GLU A 1164 -15.37 17.39 14.05
C GLU A 1164 -14.37 18.43 13.49
N ALA A 1165 -13.21 17.96 13.01
CA ALA A 1165 -12.21 18.81 12.35
C ALA A 1165 -12.68 19.29 10.96
N PHE A 1166 -12.40 20.55 10.64
CA PHE A 1166 -12.79 21.24 9.41
C PHE A 1166 -11.90 20.82 8.21
N SER A 1167 -12.48 20.80 7.01
CA SER A 1167 -11.79 20.50 5.75
C SER A 1167 -10.89 21.67 5.28
N THR A 1168 -9.82 21.93 6.02
CA THR A 1168 -8.74 22.87 5.68
C THR A 1168 -7.39 22.36 6.16
N TYR A 1169 -6.33 22.72 5.43
CA TYR A 1169 -4.95 22.58 5.88
C TYR A 1169 -4.69 23.37 7.17
N PRO A 1170 -3.75 22.92 8.03
CA PRO A 1170 -3.29 23.70 9.16
C PRO A 1170 -2.69 25.05 8.76
N ARG A 1171 -2.70 26.01 9.69
CA ARG A 1171 -2.03 27.32 9.60
C ARG A 1171 -2.42 28.16 8.37
N THR A 1172 -3.67 28.10 7.93
CA THR A 1172 -4.16 28.81 6.72
C THR A 1172 -4.98 30.07 6.98
N TYR A 1173 -5.50 30.32 8.19
CA TYR A 1173 -6.36 31.49 8.47
C TYR A 1173 -5.68 32.55 9.36
N ASP A 1174 -5.97 33.83 9.09
CA ASP A 1174 -5.41 34.97 9.82
C ASP A 1174 -6.30 35.41 11.00
N LEU A 1175 -7.60 35.16 10.92
CA LEU A 1175 -8.59 35.53 11.93
C LEU A 1175 -9.68 34.46 12.03
N ILE A 1176 -9.97 34.00 13.25
CA ILE A 1176 -11.14 33.17 13.56
C ILE A 1176 -12.13 34.00 14.40
N HIS A 1177 -13.39 34.03 13.96
CA HIS A 1177 -14.51 34.64 14.65
C HIS A 1177 -15.43 33.54 15.22
N ALA A 1178 -15.38 33.39 16.54
CA ALA A 1178 -16.05 32.35 17.32
C ALA A 1178 -17.26 32.95 18.06
N TRP A 1179 -18.29 33.32 17.31
CA TRP A 1179 -19.55 33.85 17.86
C TRP A 1179 -20.46 32.71 18.35
N THR A 1180 -20.66 32.62 19.67
CA THR A 1180 -21.49 31.66 20.42
C THR A 1180 -21.28 30.17 20.10
N VAL A 1181 -20.23 29.81 19.35
CA VAL A 1181 -19.98 28.43 18.88
C VAL A 1181 -19.74 27.45 20.03
N PHE A 1182 -19.09 27.89 21.11
CA PHE A 1182 -18.94 27.11 22.35
C PHE A 1182 -20.30 26.68 22.92
N SER A 1183 -21.27 27.61 22.98
CA SER A 1183 -22.64 27.33 23.43
C SER A 1183 -23.49 26.54 22.42
N VAL A 1184 -22.94 26.20 21.24
CA VAL A 1184 -23.53 25.25 20.28
C VAL A 1184 -22.97 23.85 20.53
N ILE A 1185 -21.64 23.69 20.64
CA ILE A 1185 -21.01 22.39 20.88
C ILE A 1185 -21.30 21.84 22.29
N GLU A 1186 -21.41 22.72 23.30
CA GLU A 1186 -21.77 22.36 24.69
C GLU A 1186 -23.15 21.70 24.76
N LYS A 1187 -24.14 22.24 24.04
CA LYS A 1187 -25.50 21.67 23.93
C LYS A 1187 -25.53 20.31 23.23
N LYS A 1188 -24.49 19.97 22.48
CA LYS A 1188 -24.31 18.70 21.78
C LYS A 1188 -23.43 17.70 22.57
N GLY A 1189 -22.91 18.10 23.73
CA GLY A 1189 -22.04 17.27 24.57
C GLY A 1189 -20.61 17.11 24.04
N CYS A 1190 -20.16 17.99 23.15
CA CYS A 1190 -18.84 17.93 22.55
C CYS A 1190 -17.81 18.77 23.34
N SER A 1191 -16.56 18.30 23.40
CA SER A 1191 -15.48 18.95 24.15
C SER A 1191 -15.18 20.36 23.63
N ALA A 1192 -15.04 21.31 24.57
CA ALA A 1192 -14.56 22.65 24.26
C ALA A 1192 -13.05 22.63 23.94
N GLU A 1193 -12.29 21.72 24.56
CA GLU A 1193 -10.86 21.53 24.30
C GLU A 1193 -10.57 21.02 22.89
N ASP A 1194 -11.37 20.06 22.37
CA ASP A 1194 -11.30 19.61 20.96
C ASP A 1194 -11.48 20.79 19.99
N LEU A 1195 -12.44 21.67 20.27
CA LEU A 1195 -12.66 22.88 19.46
C LEU A 1195 -11.51 23.87 19.57
N LEU A 1196 -10.85 23.99 20.74
CA LEU A 1196 -9.67 24.84 20.91
C LEU A 1196 -8.43 24.29 20.17
N LEU A 1197 -8.24 22.97 20.15
CA LEU A 1197 -7.19 22.32 19.36
C LEU A 1197 -7.43 22.52 17.86
N GLU A 1198 -8.67 22.44 17.40
CA GLU A 1198 -9.03 22.71 16.00
C GLU A 1198 -8.88 24.20 15.65
N MET A 1199 -9.28 25.11 16.55
CA MET A 1199 -9.08 26.55 16.38
C MET A 1199 -7.59 26.93 16.33
N ASP A 1200 -6.72 26.28 17.12
CA ASP A 1200 -5.27 26.41 16.94
C ASP A 1200 -4.85 25.90 15.56
N ARG A 1201 -5.15 24.63 15.23
CA ARG A 1201 -4.72 23.98 13.99
C ARG A 1201 -5.00 24.84 12.75
N ILE A 1202 -6.21 25.40 12.64
CA ILE A 1202 -6.63 26.26 11.52
C ILE A 1202 -5.86 27.59 11.47
N LEU A 1203 -5.52 28.18 12.63
CA LEU A 1203 -4.98 29.53 12.74
C LEU A 1203 -3.47 29.60 12.46
N ARG A 1204 -3.05 30.66 11.74
CA ARG A 1204 -1.64 31.00 11.53
C ARG A 1204 -0.93 31.38 12.84
N PRO A 1205 0.40 31.14 12.98
CA PRO A 1205 1.14 31.45 14.23
C PRO A 1205 1.14 32.92 14.69
N THR A 1206 0.70 33.86 13.84
CA THR A 1206 0.49 35.28 14.19
C THR A 1206 -0.96 35.74 13.95
N GLY A 1207 -1.90 34.79 13.92
CA GLY A 1207 -3.32 35.06 13.71
C GLY A 1207 -4.03 35.59 14.95
N PHE A 1208 -5.31 35.90 14.77
CA PHE A 1208 -6.18 36.50 15.78
C PHE A 1208 -7.42 35.63 16.02
N ILE A 1209 -7.97 35.71 17.23
CA ILE A 1209 -9.25 35.07 17.58
C ILE A 1209 -10.16 36.13 18.21
N ILE A 1210 -11.43 36.16 17.81
CA ILE A 1210 -12.49 36.92 18.46
C ILE A 1210 -13.48 35.89 19.01
N VAL A 1211 -13.55 35.73 20.34
CA VAL A 1211 -14.52 34.87 21.02
C VAL A 1211 -15.61 35.72 21.66
N LYS A 1212 -16.89 35.35 21.51
CA LYS A 1212 -18.00 35.96 22.25
C LYS A 1212 -19.14 34.96 22.49
N GLY A 1213 -19.49 34.73 23.75
CA GLY A 1213 -20.61 33.88 24.16
C GLY A 1213 -21.91 34.65 24.39
N GLN A 1214 -22.88 33.98 25.01
CA GLN A 1214 -24.11 34.59 25.53
C GLN A 1214 -23.90 35.09 26.98
N GLU A 1215 -24.67 36.11 27.37
CA GLU A 1215 -24.64 36.65 28.73
C GLU A 1215 -25.07 35.58 29.76
N GLY A 1216 -24.26 35.40 30.80
CA GLY A 1216 -24.37 34.31 31.78
C GLY A 1216 -23.21 33.31 31.74
N GLY A 1217 -22.52 33.13 30.61
CA GLY A 1217 -21.43 32.16 30.42
C GLY A 1217 -20.08 32.51 31.10
N HIS A 1218 -20.08 33.15 32.26
CA HIS A 1218 -18.87 33.74 32.88
C HIS A 1218 -17.74 32.74 33.16
N ARG A 1219 -18.07 31.50 33.57
CA ARG A 1219 -17.08 30.46 33.92
C ARG A 1219 -16.35 29.95 32.68
N LEU A 1220 -17.12 29.52 31.67
CA LEU A 1220 -16.60 29.04 30.38
C LEU A 1220 -15.75 30.10 29.67
N HIS A 1221 -16.13 31.38 29.77
CA HIS A 1221 -15.34 32.49 29.23
C HIS A 1221 -13.94 32.63 29.85
N GLN A 1222 -13.77 32.25 31.11
CA GLN A 1222 -12.50 32.33 31.83
C GLN A 1222 -11.66 31.06 31.59
N GLU A 1223 -12.29 29.87 31.62
CA GLU A 1223 -11.64 28.60 31.26
C GLU A 1223 -11.11 28.58 29.82
N VAL A 1224 -11.87 29.12 28.86
CA VAL A 1224 -11.44 29.30 27.46
C VAL A 1224 -10.34 30.36 27.35
N SER A 1225 -10.41 31.45 28.12
CA SER A 1225 -9.35 32.48 28.17
C SER A 1225 -8.01 31.87 28.54
N ASP A 1226 -7.98 31.13 29.65
CA ASP A 1226 -6.75 30.70 30.28
C ASP A 1226 -6.16 29.49 29.54
N SER A 1227 -7.01 28.63 28.96
CA SER A 1227 -6.60 27.54 28.07
C SER A 1227 -5.95 28.05 26.77
N ILE A 1228 -6.53 29.06 26.10
CA ILE A 1228 -5.95 29.66 24.89
C ILE A 1228 -4.64 30.38 25.23
N ALA A 1229 -4.58 31.08 26.37
CA ALA A 1229 -3.39 31.83 26.79
C ALA A 1229 -2.18 30.93 27.09
N LEU A 1230 -2.40 29.72 27.65
CA LEU A 1230 -1.33 28.79 28.01
C LEU A 1230 -0.94 27.82 26.90
N GLY A 1231 -1.90 27.31 26.10
CA GLY A 1231 -1.61 26.34 25.03
C GLY A 1231 -0.69 26.91 23.94
N ILE A 1232 -0.95 28.15 23.51
CA ILE A 1232 -0.25 28.78 22.37
C ILE A 1232 1.20 29.24 22.73
N CYS A 1233 1.56 29.28 24.02
CA CYS A 1233 2.71 30.04 24.51
C CYS A 1233 3.84 29.19 25.16
N ARG A 1234 4.42 28.21 24.45
CA ARG A 1234 5.59 27.47 24.99
C ARG A 1234 6.66 26.96 24.00
N ARG A 1235 7.23 27.84 23.16
CA ARG A 1235 8.62 27.67 22.61
C ARG A 1235 9.21 28.96 22.00
N GLY A 1236 9.65 29.90 22.84
CA GLY A 1236 10.72 30.89 22.57
C GLY A 1236 10.58 31.97 21.47
N ARG A 1237 9.74 31.82 20.43
CA ARG A 1237 9.65 32.77 19.30
C ARG A 1237 8.23 33.20 18.87
N CYS A 1238 7.17 32.73 19.52
CA CYS A 1238 5.81 33.21 19.25
C CYS A 1238 5.53 34.55 19.96
N ARG A 1239 5.22 35.61 19.21
CA ARG A 1239 4.78 36.92 19.73
C ARG A 1239 3.24 37.06 19.76
N THR A 1240 2.53 35.98 20.09
CA THR A 1240 1.06 35.92 20.16
C THR A 1240 0.51 36.63 21.41
N ARG A 1241 0.49 37.96 21.40
CA ARG A 1241 -0.14 38.79 22.45
C ARG A 1241 -1.68 38.75 22.36
N LEU A 1242 -2.26 37.66 22.85
CA LEU A 1242 -3.66 37.69 23.29
C LEU A 1242 -3.85 38.79 24.35
N GLN A 1243 -4.97 39.48 24.24
CA GLN A 1243 -5.55 40.25 25.33
C GLN A 1243 -7.03 39.93 25.31
N LEU A 1244 -7.46 39.17 26.31
CA LEU A 1244 -8.86 39.08 26.66
C LEU A 1244 -9.10 40.09 27.79
N ARG A 1245 -10.14 40.89 27.64
CA ARG A 1245 -10.72 41.71 28.70
C ARG A 1245 -12.21 41.34 28.78
N LYS A 1246 -12.74 41.43 30.00
CA LYS A 1246 -14.18 41.34 30.26
C LYS A 1246 -14.92 42.43 29.51
#